data_AF-A0A9E7AWP6-F1
#
_entry.id   AF-A0A9E7AWP6-F1
#
_cell.length_a   1.000
_cell.length_b   1.000
_cell.length_c   1.000
_cell.angle_alpha   90.00
_cell.angle_beta   90.00
_cell.angle_gamma   90.00
#
_symmetry.space_group_name_H-M   'P 1'
#
loop_
_entity.id
_entity.type
_entity.pdbx_description
1 polymer ?
#
loop_
_entity_poly.entity_id
_entity_poly.type
_entity_poly.pdbx_seq_one_letter_code
_entity_poly.pdbx_strand_id
1 'polypeptide(L)'
;MNAFRLIPVLLLAINISYAQPGFVRVDSVPVTNTSQLIYPWAGGLNFCQFSEIDLDMDGIQDLFVFDRTGNKVVTFLNQGTANQVDYVHAPQYQALFPSDLHDWVLLRDYDCDGKADIFTYQSPGMRVFRNTSSVANGLQFTLRYNLIYSDYNPTGTPNNVNLYVSLVDIPAIRDIDNDGDLDILTFSILGNFIEHHINMTVENGVGCQDTIQFDLGSYCWGNFAENSLNASIALNQSCRIAAPSPNESLQNSPSPPDLLHAGSCIECIDIDSDNDKEVLLGDISYNGVTMVRNGGTPASANMDSVDAVYPSYSTTVMQNIFNCGYQVDINNDNKKDLLFSPNVSNAAENFHSIWYYENLYATDSTRVSFQQNDFLQANMIEVGEGAYPVFFDYDNDGDKDLFVGNYGYYNSGLYHSKIALYKNTGNASNPAFTLQTTDFAGIFASGSGLLNIAITFGDLDGDGDKDMLIGDYNGKLHYYQKQAGNPDNFILAQANYQGIDIGSFANPQLIDVDRDGKLDLLIGRQNGFVSYYNNIGTSSSPNFALTTQTFGGIDVRAPFYSTGYSAPFMYDEGGSYKMIVGSESGYLWKFDNIDGNLAGTFNLVDSTYLGLREGSRTYLNGGDLNNDGLMDLALGNYSGGVSLFYGDNNVSTGSLVAADDAGFELYPNPASASVTVNIPGFSVFSDIRLVMYNAVGQQVLSQPVNMQRTTLNLDGFAKGMYICAVEINGKKSHRKLILQR
;
A
#
# COMPACT_ATOMS: atom_id res chain seq x y z
N MET A 1 76.27 -14.26 30.01
CA MET A 1 74.89 -13.80 30.21
C MET A 1 74.46 -13.10 28.93
N ASN A 2 73.73 -13.82 28.06
CA ASN A 2 73.21 -13.30 26.79
C ASN A 2 71.75 -12.89 27.01
N ALA A 3 71.44 -11.60 26.86
CA ALA A 3 70.09 -11.08 26.96
C ALA A 3 69.43 -11.08 25.57
N PHE A 4 68.43 -11.93 25.39
CA PHE A 4 67.50 -11.91 24.27
C PHE A 4 66.62 -10.65 24.35
N ARG A 5 66.57 -9.86 23.27
CA ARG A 5 65.57 -8.82 23.06
C ARG A 5 64.42 -9.40 22.22
N LEU A 6 63.25 -9.51 22.82
CA LEU A 6 61.98 -9.78 22.12
C LEU A 6 61.48 -8.46 21.49
N ILE A 7 61.23 -8.49 20.19
CA ILE A 7 60.52 -7.44 19.43
C ILE A 7 59.06 -7.90 19.36
N PRO A 8 58.08 -7.14 19.86
CA PRO A 8 56.68 -7.48 19.65
C PRO A 8 56.28 -7.09 18.22
N VAL A 9 55.90 -8.09 17.43
CA VAL A 9 55.22 -7.88 16.14
C VAL A 9 53.77 -7.55 16.45
N LEU A 10 53.38 -6.31 16.20
CA LEU A 10 51.99 -5.86 16.27
C LEU A 10 51.27 -6.36 15.01
N LEU A 11 50.52 -7.45 15.10
CA LEU A 11 49.56 -7.86 14.07
C LEU A 11 48.40 -6.85 14.08
N LEU A 12 48.39 -5.91 13.13
CA LEU A 12 47.17 -5.18 12.80
C LEU A 12 46.20 -6.17 12.12
N ALA A 13 45.19 -6.61 12.86
CA ALA A 13 43.98 -7.14 12.25
C ALA A 13 43.27 -5.98 11.53
N ILE A 14 43.31 -5.98 10.20
CA ILE A 14 42.48 -5.09 9.39
C ILE A 14 41.07 -5.66 9.49
N ASN A 15 40.24 -5.08 10.37
CA ASN A 15 38.80 -5.28 10.29
C ASN A 15 38.33 -4.53 9.04
N ILE A 16 38.17 -5.26 7.94
CA ILE A 16 37.43 -4.77 6.78
C ILE A 16 35.97 -4.78 7.21
N SER A 17 35.43 -3.62 7.56
CA SER A 17 33.98 -3.45 7.66
C SER A 17 33.45 -3.41 6.22
N TYR A 18 32.86 -4.51 5.77
CA TYR A 18 32.01 -4.46 4.58
C TYR A 18 30.78 -3.63 4.96
N ALA A 19 30.57 -2.53 4.23
CA ALA A 19 29.30 -1.85 4.26
C ALA A 19 28.25 -2.83 3.71
N GLN A 20 27.05 -2.87 4.28
CA GLN A 20 25.98 -3.69 3.71
C GLN A 20 25.68 -3.15 2.30
N PRO A 21 25.62 -4.00 1.26
CA PRO A 21 25.15 -3.55 -0.04
C PRO A 21 23.74 -2.99 0.12
N GLY A 22 23.55 -1.77 -0.38
CA GLY A 22 22.26 -1.14 -0.51
C GLY A 22 21.51 -1.69 -1.72
N PHE A 23 20.26 -1.27 -1.86
CA PHE A 23 19.44 -1.52 -3.03
C PHE A 23 18.94 -0.19 -3.56
N VAL A 24 19.04 0.01 -4.87
CA VAL A 24 18.56 1.22 -5.55
C VAL A 24 17.46 0.82 -6.52
N ARG A 25 16.32 1.52 -6.47
CA ARG A 25 15.19 1.27 -7.37
C ARG A 25 15.60 1.52 -8.81
N VAL A 26 15.13 0.67 -9.71
CA VAL A 26 15.39 0.75 -11.15
C VAL A 26 14.07 0.65 -11.90
N ASP A 27 13.65 1.77 -12.48
CA ASP A 27 12.44 1.82 -13.32
C ASP A 27 12.78 1.81 -14.83
N SER A 28 14.07 1.85 -15.19
CA SER A 28 14.54 2.01 -16.57
C SER A 28 14.69 0.72 -17.38
N VAL A 29 14.58 -0.46 -16.74
CA VAL A 29 14.72 -1.74 -17.46
C VAL A 29 13.52 -1.94 -18.39
N PRO A 30 13.71 -2.03 -19.72
CA PRO A 30 12.59 -2.12 -20.64
C PRO A 30 11.82 -3.43 -20.48
N VAL A 31 10.50 -3.36 -20.59
CA VAL A 31 9.62 -4.52 -20.68
C VAL A 31 8.66 -4.32 -21.84
N THR A 32 8.49 -5.35 -22.67
CA THR A 32 7.64 -5.31 -23.86
C THR A 32 6.57 -6.39 -23.77
N ASN A 33 5.31 -5.98 -23.92
CA ASN A 33 4.18 -6.88 -24.15
C ASN A 33 3.84 -6.85 -25.65
N THR A 34 2.69 -6.28 -26.01
CA THR A 34 2.36 -5.92 -27.40
C THR A 34 3.12 -4.68 -27.86
N SER A 35 3.46 -3.80 -26.92
CA SER A 35 4.29 -2.61 -27.06
C SER A 35 5.17 -2.45 -25.82
N GLN A 36 6.17 -1.57 -25.89
CA GLN A 36 7.02 -1.29 -24.74
C GLN A 36 6.21 -0.56 -23.66
N LEU A 37 6.26 -1.07 -22.44
CA LEU A 37 5.60 -0.50 -21.27
C LEU A 37 6.32 0.79 -20.83
N ILE A 38 5.56 1.80 -20.39
CA ILE A 38 6.10 3.10 -19.98
C ILE A 38 6.70 3.04 -18.56
N TYR A 39 6.05 2.34 -17.63
CA TYR A 39 6.50 2.20 -16.24
C TYR A 39 6.29 0.75 -15.75
N PRO A 40 6.98 -0.22 -16.37
CA PRO A 40 6.80 -1.65 -16.07
C PRO A 40 6.96 -2.01 -14.59
N TRP A 41 7.79 -1.24 -13.88
CA TRP A 41 8.19 -1.53 -12.50
C TRP A 41 7.42 -0.73 -11.44
N ALA A 42 6.32 -0.06 -11.80
CA ALA A 42 5.52 0.76 -10.87
C ALA A 42 4.86 -0.03 -9.73
N GLY A 43 4.79 -1.37 -9.85
CA GLY A 43 4.34 -2.24 -8.77
C GLY A 43 2.84 -2.50 -8.72
N GLY A 44 2.11 -2.37 -9.83
CA GLY A 44 0.72 -2.83 -9.95
C GLY A 44 -0.31 -1.91 -9.32
N LEU A 45 -1.57 -2.07 -9.72
CA LEU A 45 -2.72 -1.32 -9.22
C LEU A 45 -4.00 -2.17 -9.31
N ASN A 46 -4.79 -2.21 -8.23
CA ASN A 46 -6.09 -2.90 -8.21
C ASN A 46 -7.28 -1.96 -7.95
N PHE A 47 -7.39 -1.41 -6.73
CA PHE A 47 -8.59 -0.74 -6.23
C PHE A 47 -8.26 0.69 -5.86
N CYS A 48 -8.31 1.57 -6.86
CA CYS A 48 -7.62 2.85 -6.81
C CYS A 48 -8.55 4.01 -6.51
N GLN A 49 -8.04 4.95 -5.72
CA GLN A 49 -8.62 6.26 -5.47
C GLN A 49 -7.67 7.32 -6.03
N PHE A 50 -8.23 8.28 -6.76
CA PHE A 50 -7.43 9.24 -7.52
C PHE A 50 -7.64 10.66 -7.02
N SER A 51 -6.57 11.44 -7.03
CA SER A 51 -6.64 12.89 -6.85
C SER A 51 -5.48 13.56 -7.56
N GLU A 52 -5.66 14.83 -7.90
CA GLU A 52 -4.61 15.68 -8.42
C GLU A 52 -3.80 16.30 -7.28
N ILE A 53 -2.51 16.51 -7.53
CA ILE A 53 -1.60 17.23 -6.65
C ILE A 53 -0.41 17.72 -7.46
N ASP A 54 0.16 18.87 -7.13
CA ASP A 54 1.47 19.29 -7.65
C ASP A 54 2.58 18.73 -6.74
N LEU A 55 3.24 17.64 -7.16
CA LEU A 55 4.24 16.93 -6.35
C LEU A 55 5.59 17.64 -6.34
N ASP A 56 5.98 18.22 -7.47
CA ASP A 56 7.31 18.81 -7.68
C ASP A 56 7.33 20.35 -7.70
N MET A 57 6.15 20.97 -7.58
CA MET A 57 5.90 22.41 -7.50
C MET A 57 6.23 23.16 -8.79
N ASP A 58 6.02 22.52 -9.94
CA ASP A 58 6.18 23.14 -11.25
C ASP A 58 4.91 23.84 -11.78
N GLY A 59 3.79 23.69 -11.06
CA GLY A 59 2.49 24.29 -11.38
C GLY A 59 1.60 23.43 -12.29
N ILE A 60 2.06 22.23 -12.68
CA ILE A 60 1.26 21.21 -13.37
C ILE A 60 0.71 20.25 -12.31
N GLN A 61 -0.55 19.82 -12.47
CA GLN A 61 -1.11 18.81 -11.59
C GLN A 61 -0.61 17.42 -12.00
N ASP A 62 0.05 16.77 -11.06
CA ASP A 62 0.46 15.38 -11.09
C ASP A 62 -0.66 14.47 -10.56
N LEU A 63 -0.43 13.16 -10.64
CA LEU A 63 -1.41 12.16 -10.23
C LEU A 63 -0.99 11.47 -8.92
N PHE A 64 -1.86 11.62 -7.92
CA PHE A 64 -1.86 10.79 -6.72
C PHE A 64 -2.82 9.62 -6.89
N VAL A 65 -2.33 8.42 -6.58
CA VAL A 65 -3.11 7.17 -6.60
C VAL A 65 -2.98 6.49 -5.24
N PHE A 66 -4.11 6.19 -4.61
CA PHE A 66 -4.16 5.35 -3.41
C PHE A 66 -4.82 4.01 -3.72
N ASP A 67 -4.06 2.92 -3.64
CA ASP A 67 -4.55 1.56 -3.83
C ASP A 67 -4.91 0.92 -2.48
N ARG A 68 -6.18 0.53 -2.34
CA ARG A 68 -6.74 -0.09 -1.14
C ARG A 68 -6.25 -1.50 -0.87
N THR A 69 -5.72 -2.24 -1.86
CA THR A 69 -5.24 -3.63 -1.65
C THR A 69 -4.13 -3.71 -0.59
N GLY A 70 -3.43 -2.62 -0.30
CA GLY A 70 -2.40 -2.56 0.75
C GLY A 70 -2.21 -1.22 1.44
N ASN A 71 -3.17 -0.29 1.31
CA ASN A 71 -3.02 1.12 1.70
C ASN A 71 -1.71 1.68 1.12
N LYS A 72 -1.60 1.64 -0.21
CA LYS A 72 -0.38 1.98 -0.95
C LYS A 72 -0.59 3.28 -1.71
N VAL A 73 0.34 4.22 -1.55
CA VAL A 73 0.43 5.42 -2.38
C VAL A 73 1.32 5.12 -3.59
N VAL A 74 0.85 5.49 -4.77
CA VAL A 74 1.61 5.50 -6.03
C VAL A 74 1.47 6.89 -6.65
N THR A 75 2.57 7.44 -7.14
CA THR A 75 2.64 8.82 -7.64
C THR A 75 3.19 8.87 -9.05
N PHE A 76 2.66 9.74 -9.89
CA PHE A 76 3.12 9.96 -11.26
C PHE A 76 3.25 11.43 -11.56
N LEU A 77 4.42 11.87 -12.05
CA LEU A 77 4.62 13.22 -12.57
C LEU A 77 3.95 13.37 -13.93
N ASN A 78 3.23 14.45 -14.13
CA ASN A 78 2.61 14.83 -15.39
C ASN A 78 3.53 15.78 -16.16
N GLN A 79 3.94 15.42 -17.37
CA GLN A 79 4.82 16.27 -18.19
C GLN A 79 4.07 17.43 -18.88
N GLY A 80 2.74 17.49 -18.77
CA GLY A 80 1.94 18.62 -19.24
C GLY A 80 1.75 18.72 -20.75
N THR A 81 1.97 17.64 -21.50
CA THR A 81 1.79 17.67 -22.96
C THR A 81 0.31 17.78 -23.31
N ALA A 82 -0.08 18.93 -23.86
CA ALA A 82 -1.48 19.24 -24.16
C ALA A 82 -2.18 18.19 -25.06
N ASN A 83 -3.38 17.77 -24.66
CA ASN A 83 -4.20 16.73 -25.30
C ASN A 83 -3.54 15.34 -25.34
N GLN A 84 -2.66 15.03 -24.39
CA GLN A 84 -2.00 13.74 -24.24
C GLN A 84 -1.95 13.29 -22.78
N VAL A 85 -2.13 11.99 -22.59
CA VAL A 85 -1.82 11.32 -21.33
C VAL A 85 -0.31 11.18 -21.24
N ASP A 86 0.33 11.94 -20.35
CA ASP A 86 1.78 12.09 -20.30
C ASP A 86 2.34 11.96 -18.87
N TYR A 87 2.14 10.77 -18.30
CA TYR A 87 2.54 10.44 -16.93
C TYR A 87 3.83 9.62 -16.88
N VAL A 88 4.71 9.96 -15.93
CA VAL A 88 5.92 9.21 -15.58
C VAL A 88 5.83 8.78 -14.13
N HIS A 89 6.08 7.50 -13.85
CA HIS A 89 6.07 7.00 -12.47
C HIS A 89 7.14 7.70 -11.62
N ALA A 90 6.75 8.17 -10.43
CA ALA A 90 7.56 9.05 -9.59
C ALA A 90 7.63 8.53 -8.15
N PRO A 91 8.25 7.35 -7.91
CA PRO A 91 8.23 6.65 -6.62
C PRO A 91 8.88 7.43 -5.48
N GLN A 92 9.76 8.39 -5.78
CA GLN A 92 10.44 9.22 -4.78
C GLN A 92 9.49 10.05 -3.91
N TYR A 93 8.26 10.33 -4.38
CA TYR A 93 7.27 11.09 -3.61
C TYR A 93 6.42 10.21 -2.69
N GLN A 94 6.30 8.90 -2.95
CA GLN A 94 5.40 8.00 -2.23
C GLN A 94 5.66 7.98 -0.72
N ALA A 95 6.94 8.01 -0.31
CA ALA A 95 7.35 7.98 1.09
C ALA A 95 7.19 9.34 1.82
N LEU A 96 6.86 10.42 1.11
CA LEU A 96 6.63 11.75 1.68
C LEU A 96 5.19 11.94 2.18
N PHE A 97 4.29 11.04 1.78
CA PHE A 97 2.93 10.99 2.31
C PHE A 97 2.93 10.37 3.72
N PRO A 98 1.97 10.75 4.59
CA PRO A 98 1.84 10.14 5.91
C PRO A 98 1.80 8.60 5.85
N SER A 99 2.62 7.94 6.66
CA SER A 99 2.74 6.47 6.61
C SER A 99 1.52 5.70 7.12
N ASP A 100 0.58 6.41 7.76
CA ASP A 100 -0.61 5.86 8.39
C ASP A 100 -1.89 6.17 7.62
N LEU A 101 -1.82 6.56 6.34
CA LEU A 101 -3.00 6.64 5.47
C LEU A 101 -3.62 5.24 5.29
N HIS A 102 -4.95 5.14 5.42
CA HIS A 102 -5.64 3.86 5.30
C HIS A 102 -7.12 4.01 4.89
N ASP A 103 -7.68 2.92 4.33
CA ASP A 103 -9.08 2.75 3.90
C ASP A 103 -9.51 3.65 2.73
N TRP A 104 -9.52 4.97 2.91
CA TRP A 104 -9.73 5.92 1.83
C TRP A 104 -8.90 7.19 1.99
N VAL A 105 -8.51 7.78 0.86
CA VAL A 105 -7.69 8.99 0.77
C VAL A 105 -8.13 9.81 -0.44
N LEU A 106 -8.53 11.06 -0.19
CA LEU A 106 -8.83 12.05 -1.22
C LEU A 106 -8.02 13.31 -0.96
N LEU A 107 -7.54 13.98 -2.01
CA LEU A 107 -6.82 15.24 -1.87
C LEU A 107 -7.66 16.41 -2.37
N ARG A 108 -7.83 17.44 -1.53
CA ARG A 108 -8.64 18.64 -1.83
C ARG A 108 -8.02 19.86 -1.14
N ASP A 109 -7.98 20.99 -1.83
CA ASP A 109 -7.50 22.27 -1.28
C ASP A 109 -8.62 22.89 -0.43
N TYR A 110 -8.61 22.66 0.88
CA TYR A 110 -9.68 23.15 1.76
C TYR A 110 -9.42 24.56 2.28
N ASP A 111 -8.17 25.03 2.24
CA ASP A 111 -7.76 26.32 2.76
C ASP A 111 -7.51 27.38 1.67
N CYS A 112 -7.76 27.01 0.42
CA CYS A 112 -7.63 27.81 -0.79
C CYS A 112 -6.22 28.42 -0.96
N ASP A 113 -5.18 27.70 -0.52
CA ASP A 113 -3.79 28.11 -0.72
C ASP A 113 -3.21 27.64 -2.08
N GLY A 114 -4.01 26.93 -2.87
CA GLY A 114 -3.67 26.38 -4.17
C GLY A 114 -3.02 25.00 -4.10
N LYS A 115 -3.01 24.33 -2.94
CA LYS A 115 -2.39 23.02 -2.76
C LYS A 115 -3.38 22.02 -2.19
N ALA A 116 -3.40 20.83 -2.79
CA ALA A 116 -4.31 19.79 -2.35
C ALA A 116 -3.88 19.21 -0.99
N ASP A 117 -4.76 19.27 0.01
CA ASP A 117 -4.61 18.69 1.34
C ASP A 117 -5.17 17.27 1.41
N ILE A 118 -4.68 16.45 2.34
CA ILE A 118 -5.11 15.05 2.43
C ILE A 118 -6.29 14.91 3.39
N PHE A 119 -7.41 14.41 2.88
CA PHE A 119 -8.51 13.86 3.65
C PHE A 119 -8.40 12.33 3.65
N THR A 120 -8.52 11.71 4.83
CA THR A 120 -8.47 10.25 4.95
C THR A 120 -9.33 9.78 6.13
N TYR A 121 -9.65 8.48 6.14
CA TYR A 121 -10.39 7.88 7.24
C TYR A 121 -9.67 8.04 8.59
N GLN A 122 -10.46 8.28 9.63
CA GLN A 122 -10.04 8.21 11.03
C GLN A 122 -11.19 7.63 11.85
N SER A 123 -10.95 6.60 12.65
CA SER A 123 -12.04 5.91 13.34
C SER A 123 -12.75 6.78 14.41
N PRO A 124 -14.08 6.97 14.33
CA PRO A 124 -14.94 6.94 13.13
C PRO A 124 -15.18 8.34 12.55
N GLY A 125 -15.00 8.53 11.24
CA GLY A 125 -15.00 9.83 10.58
C GLY A 125 -13.76 10.05 9.73
N MET A 126 -13.27 11.28 9.70
CA MET A 126 -12.17 11.71 8.85
C MET A 126 -11.20 12.63 9.57
N ARG A 127 -9.97 12.66 9.07
CA ARG A 127 -8.89 13.56 9.49
C ARG A 127 -8.29 14.28 8.29
N VAL A 128 -7.60 15.38 8.56
CA VAL A 128 -6.97 16.23 7.53
C VAL A 128 -5.50 16.45 7.83
N PHE A 129 -4.66 16.21 6.83
CA PHE A 129 -3.29 16.71 6.80
C PHE A 129 -3.21 17.88 5.84
N ARG A 130 -2.74 19.02 6.35
CA ARG A 130 -2.53 20.21 5.55
C ARG A 130 -1.26 20.08 4.71
N ASN A 131 -1.34 20.43 3.44
CA ASN A 131 -0.23 20.50 2.51
C ASN A 131 0.62 21.75 2.79
N THR A 132 1.76 21.55 3.43
CA THR A 132 2.69 22.62 3.81
C THR A 132 3.86 22.77 2.83
N SER A 133 3.71 22.20 1.63
CA SER A 133 4.77 22.14 0.62
C SER A 133 5.23 23.52 0.18
N SER A 134 6.52 23.60 -0.16
CA SER A 134 7.14 24.80 -0.74
C SER A 134 8.39 24.43 -1.52
N VAL A 135 8.74 25.22 -2.53
CA VAL A 135 9.93 24.99 -3.39
C VAL A 135 11.21 24.81 -2.55
N ALA A 136 11.28 25.42 -1.36
CA ALA A 136 12.42 25.32 -0.47
C ALA A 136 12.50 23.99 0.30
N ASN A 137 11.35 23.40 0.65
CA ASN A 137 11.27 22.26 1.56
C ASN A 137 10.75 20.96 0.90
N GLY A 138 10.29 21.02 -0.35
CA GLY A 138 9.68 19.88 -1.05
C GLY A 138 8.24 19.64 -0.63
N LEU A 139 7.70 18.51 -1.11
CA LEU A 139 6.39 17.98 -0.74
C LEU A 139 6.35 17.62 0.76
N GLN A 140 5.45 18.23 1.52
CA GLN A 140 5.32 18.03 2.97
C GLN A 140 3.89 18.21 3.47
N PHE A 141 3.48 17.36 4.40
CA PHE A 141 2.16 17.41 5.03
C PHE A 141 2.28 17.53 6.55
N THR A 142 1.37 18.29 7.17
CA THR A 142 1.27 18.43 8.63
C THR A 142 -0.12 18.04 9.09
N LEU A 143 -0.24 17.15 10.08
CA LEU A 143 -1.55 16.81 10.66
C LEU A 143 -2.22 18.08 11.21
N ARG A 144 -3.40 18.40 10.70
CA ARG A 144 -4.13 19.61 11.07
C ARG A 144 -5.35 19.31 11.92
N TYR A 145 -6.20 18.41 11.45
CA TYR A 145 -7.38 17.95 12.18
C TYR A 145 -7.27 16.45 12.36
N ASN A 146 -7.01 16.00 13.60
CA ASN A 146 -6.99 14.57 13.89
C ASN A 146 -8.38 13.93 13.77
N LEU A 147 -9.45 14.70 13.94
CA LEU A 147 -10.83 14.28 13.69
C LEU A 147 -11.67 15.53 13.39
N ILE A 148 -12.51 15.46 12.36
CA ILE A 148 -13.44 16.55 12.00
C ILE A 148 -14.78 16.36 12.73
N TYR A 149 -15.42 17.47 13.09
CA TYR A 149 -16.71 17.51 13.77
C TYR A 149 -17.71 18.35 12.98
N SER A 150 -18.99 18.02 13.10
CA SER A 150 -20.10 18.83 12.60
C SER A 150 -21.11 19.09 13.72
N ASP A 151 -21.70 20.30 13.75
CA ASP A 151 -22.83 20.62 14.62
C ASP A 151 -24.13 20.07 14.03
N TYR A 152 -24.70 19.06 14.69
CA TYR A 152 -25.96 18.44 14.28
C TYR A 152 -27.21 19.20 14.80
N ASN A 153 -27.03 20.32 15.50
CA ASN A 153 -28.13 21.17 15.99
C ASN A 153 -27.81 22.67 15.86
N PRO A 154 -27.50 23.16 14.63
CA PRO A 154 -26.98 24.51 14.43
C PRO A 154 -27.99 25.62 14.75
N THR A 155 -29.30 25.33 14.67
CA THR A 155 -30.36 26.28 15.02
C THR A 155 -30.68 26.32 16.52
N GLY A 156 -30.06 25.45 17.32
CA GLY A 156 -30.36 25.22 18.72
C GLY A 156 -29.14 25.37 19.64
N THR A 157 -29.01 24.44 20.59
CA THR A 157 -27.77 24.31 21.38
C THR A 157 -26.81 23.44 20.58
N PRO A 158 -25.60 23.92 20.27
CA PRO A 158 -24.64 23.18 19.46
C PRO A 158 -24.41 21.76 19.96
N ASN A 159 -24.47 20.81 19.05
CA ASN A 159 -24.25 19.39 19.27
C ASN A 159 -23.18 18.88 18.31
N ASN A 160 -21.92 19.21 18.65
CA ASN A 160 -20.76 18.78 17.88
C ASN A 160 -20.50 17.29 18.08
N VAL A 161 -20.64 16.52 17.01
CA VAL A 161 -20.26 15.12 16.95
C VAL A 161 -19.27 14.91 15.81
N ASN A 162 -18.51 13.82 15.87
CA ASN A 162 -17.59 13.45 14.80
C ASN A 162 -18.36 13.35 13.48
N LEU A 163 -17.89 14.03 12.44
CA LEU A 163 -18.48 13.92 11.10
C LEU A 163 -18.17 12.51 10.60
N TYR A 164 -19.20 11.67 10.59
CA TYR A 164 -19.06 10.25 10.35
C TYR A 164 -18.90 9.93 8.86
N VAL A 165 -17.92 9.09 8.57
CA VAL A 165 -17.75 8.41 7.29
C VAL A 165 -17.30 6.99 7.60
N SER A 166 -17.91 6.00 6.96
CA SER A 166 -17.49 4.61 7.11
C SER A 166 -16.12 4.38 6.48
N LEU A 167 -15.41 3.35 6.93
CA LEU A 167 -14.14 2.92 6.30
C LEU A 167 -14.36 2.30 4.91
N VAL A 168 -15.58 1.89 4.58
CA VAL A 168 -15.92 1.38 3.24
C VAL A 168 -16.47 2.46 2.31
N ASP A 169 -16.92 3.60 2.84
CA ASP A 169 -17.54 4.65 2.05
C ASP A 169 -16.50 5.63 1.48
N ILE A 170 -16.89 6.37 0.45
CA ILE A 170 -16.16 7.56 -0.02
C ILE A 170 -17.12 8.77 0.02
N PRO A 171 -16.81 9.81 0.81
CA PRO A 171 -17.62 11.03 0.84
C PRO A 171 -17.31 11.90 -0.38
N ALA A 172 -18.25 12.77 -0.76
CA ALA A 172 -17.92 13.86 -1.66
C ALA A 172 -17.43 15.06 -0.85
N ILE A 173 -16.30 15.63 -1.27
CA ILE A 173 -15.68 16.82 -0.67
C ILE A 173 -15.52 17.85 -1.79
N ARG A 174 -16.45 18.80 -1.85
CA ARG A 174 -16.63 19.78 -2.93
C ARG A 174 -17.31 21.02 -2.39
N ASP A 175 -17.12 22.14 -3.07
CA ASP A 175 -17.94 23.35 -2.88
C ASP A 175 -19.34 23.08 -3.49
N ILE A 176 -20.35 22.84 -2.64
CA ILE A 176 -21.67 22.38 -3.07
C ILE A 176 -22.60 23.57 -3.30
N ASP A 177 -22.50 24.60 -2.47
CA ASP A 177 -23.34 25.79 -2.57
C ASP A 177 -22.70 26.95 -3.39
N ASN A 178 -21.47 26.75 -3.88
CA ASN A 178 -20.66 27.64 -4.70
C ASN A 178 -20.22 28.92 -3.97
N ASP A 179 -19.91 28.84 -2.69
CA ASP A 179 -19.44 29.99 -1.90
C ASP A 179 -17.91 30.08 -1.76
N GLY A 180 -17.20 29.04 -2.24
CA GLY A 180 -15.75 28.99 -2.37
C GLY A 180 -15.02 28.25 -1.25
N ASP A 181 -15.71 27.69 -0.25
CA ASP A 181 -15.11 26.69 0.65
C ASP A 181 -15.69 25.29 0.42
N LEU A 182 -15.08 24.25 1.03
CA LEU A 182 -15.45 22.86 0.74
C LEU A 182 -16.46 22.32 1.75
N ASP A 183 -17.61 21.88 1.23
CA ASP A 183 -18.64 21.12 1.92
C ASP A 183 -18.40 19.61 1.85
N ILE A 184 -19.18 18.86 2.64
CA ILE A 184 -19.13 17.41 2.67
C ILE A 184 -20.52 16.79 2.48
N LEU A 185 -20.62 15.87 1.50
CA LEU A 185 -21.70 14.89 1.43
C LEU A 185 -21.22 13.53 1.90
N THR A 186 -22.00 12.90 2.77
CA THR A 186 -21.73 11.54 3.25
C THR A 186 -23.04 10.82 3.55
N PHE A 187 -23.03 9.49 3.49
CA PHE A 187 -24.16 8.71 3.96
C PHE A 187 -24.22 8.71 5.49
N SER A 188 -25.42 8.85 6.03
CA SER A 188 -25.64 8.71 7.47
C SER A 188 -25.30 7.29 7.96
N ILE A 189 -24.91 7.14 9.24
CA ILE A 189 -24.44 5.88 9.85
C ILE A 189 -25.33 4.66 9.56
N LEU A 190 -26.65 4.84 9.42
CA LEU A 190 -27.62 3.76 9.26
C LEU A 190 -28.62 4.02 8.12
N GLY A 191 -28.40 5.03 7.29
CA GLY A 191 -29.42 5.51 6.37
C GLY A 191 -28.98 5.49 4.93
N ASN A 192 -29.96 5.40 4.04
CA ASN A 192 -29.79 5.47 2.60
C ASN A 192 -29.93 6.92 2.09
N PHE A 193 -29.82 7.89 2.98
CA PHE A 193 -29.89 9.31 2.69
C PHE A 193 -28.50 9.91 2.83
N ILE A 194 -28.22 10.88 1.97
CA ILE A 194 -27.00 11.68 2.02
C ILE A 194 -27.22 12.87 2.96
N GLU A 195 -26.35 13.02 3.94
CA GLU A 195 -26.23 14.20 4.80
C GLU A 195 -25.37 15.26 4.10
N HIS A 196 -25.78 16.53 4.21
CA HIS A 196 -25.01 17.68 3.75
C HIS A 196 -24.47 18.45 4.95
N HIS A 197 -23.15 18.47 5.07
CA HIS A 197 -22.41 19.24 6.07
C HIS A 197 -21.82 20.47 5.39
N ILE A 198 -22.36 21.63 5.74
CA ILE A 198 -21.98 22.92 5.18
C ILE A 198 -20.79 23.44 5.97
N ASN A 199 -19.71 23.83 5.29
CA ASN A 199 -18.59 24.46 5.95
C ASN A 199 -18.89 25.95 6.16
N MET A 200 -19.16 26.31 7.41
CA MET A 200 -19.61 27.64 7.80
C MET A 200 -18.50 28.70 7.77
N THR A 201 -17.36 28.45 7.13
CA THR A 201 -16.17 29.31 7.26
C THR A 201 -16.37 30.61 6.48
N VAL A 202 -16.95 30.52 5.27
CA VAL A 202 -17.35 31.70 4.48
C VAL A 202 -18.50 32.47 5.15
N GLU A 203 -19.57 31.81 5.61
CA GLU A 203 -20.75 32.50 6.17
C GLU A 203 -20.48 33.13 7.54
N ASN A 204 -19.52 32.61 8.29
CA ASN A 204 -19.02 33.25 9.50
C ASN A 204 -18.05 34.43 9.22
N GLY A 205 -17.80 34.75 7.95
CA GLY A 205 -16.97 35.88 7.52
C GLY A 205 -15.47 35.64 7.68
N VAL A 206 -15.04 34.39 7.82
CA VAL A 206 -13.62 34.01 7.80
C VAL A 206 -13.13 33.92 6.35
N GLY A 207 -13.98 33.42 5.44
CA GLY A 207 -13.62 33.10 4.05
C GLY A 207 -12.73 31.85 3.97
N CYS A 208 -12.50 31.33 2.77
CA CYS A 208 -11.68 30.12 2.60
C CYS A 208 -10.23 30.35 3.11
N GLN A 209 -9.89 29.69 4.22
CA GLN A 209 -8.63 29.78 4.96
C GLN A 209 -8.39 28.46 5.70
N ASP A 210 -7.28 28.35 6.44
CA ASP A 210 -6.91 27.19 7.27
C ASP A 210 -7.82 27.04 8.51
N THR A 211 -9.11 26.85 8.28
CA THR A 211 -10.21 26.70 9.26
C THR A 211 -11.34 25.93 8.59
N ILE A 212 -11.87 24.94 9.30
CA ILE A 212 -13.11 24.24 8.92
C ILE A 212 -14.07 24.30 10.10
N GLN A 213 -15.34 24.56 9.83
CA GLN A 213 -16.40 24.52 10.83
C GLN A 213 -17.68 24.03 10.17
N PHE A 214 -18.04 22.76 10.39
CA PHE A 214 -19.21 22.21 9.73
C PHE A 214 -20.48 22.33 10.57
N ASP A 215 -21.56 22.78 9.94
CA ASP A 215 -22.93 22.63 10.44
C ASP A 215 -23.67 21.61 9.57
N LEU A 216 -24.53 20.80 10.17
CA LEU A 216 -25.42 19.95 9.37
C LEU A 216 -26.50 20.81 8.71
N GLY A 217 -26.42 20.95 7.39
CA GLY A 217 -27.39 21.69 6.58
C GLY A 217 -28.65 20.88 6.26
N SER A 218 -28.50 19.59 5.92
CA SER A 218 -29.63 18.70 5.62
C SER A 218 -29.33 17.25 5.97
N TYR A 219 -30.33 16.53 6.46
CA TYR A 219 -30.27 15.07 6.69
C TYR A 219 -30.60 14.23 5.44
N CYS A 220 -31.11 14.85 4.38
CA CYS A 220 -31.53 14.19 3.14
C CYS A 220 -31.32 15.13 1.96
N TRP A 221 -30.05 15.45 1.70
CA TRP A 221 -29.67 16.29 0.59
C TRP A 221 -30.23 15.74 -0.73
N GLY A 222 -30.84 16.61 -1.52
CA GLY A 222 -31.43 16.24 -2.81
C GLY A 222 -32.76 15.49 -2.76
N ASN A 223 -33.41 15.28 -1.60
CA ASN A 223 -34.73 14.63 -1.50
C ASN A 223 -34.83 13.25 -2.20
N PHE A 224 -33.79 12.42 -2.09
CA PHE A 224 -33.79 11.05 -2.62
C PHE A 224 -33.22 10.06 -1.61
N ALA A 225 -33.46 8.77 -1.84
CA ALA A 225 -32.88 7.70 -1.06
C ALA A 225 -32.35 6.58 -1.96
N GLU A 226 -31.22 6.03 -1.59
CA GLU A 226 -30.66 4.80 -2.17
C GLU A 226 -31.44 3.57 -1.70
N ASN A 227 -31.42 2.50 -2.50
CA ASN A 227 -31.93 1.20 -2.10
C ASN A 227 -30.78 0.32 -1.61
N SER A 228 -30.87 -0.17 -0.37
CA SER A 228 -29.81 -0.97 0.28
C SER A 228 -29.50 -2.32 -0.38
N LEU A 229 -30.23 -2.71 -1.44
CA LEU A 229 -30.11 -4.02 -2.07
C LEU A 229 -29.83 -3.97 -3.58
N ASN A 230 -29.86 -2.80 -4.22
CA ASN A 230 -29.66 -2.65 -5.67
C ASN A 230 -29.54 -1.17 -6.08
N ALA A 231 -29.19 -0.93 -7.34
CA ALA A 231 -29.01 0.39 -7.94
C ALA A 231 -30.24 1.33 -8.00
N SER A 232 -31.41 0.92 -7.50
CA SER A 232 -32.61 1.75 -7.62
C SER A 232 -32.55 2.96 -6.68
N ILE A 233 -32.92 4.11 -7.22
CA ILE A 233 -33.02 5.37 -6.49
C ILE A 233 -34.48 5.74 -6.33
N ALA A 234 -34.89 6.01 -5.10
CA ALA A 234 -36.21 6.55 -4.80
C ALA A 234 -36.10 8.08 -4.76
N LEU A 235 -36.74 8.76 -5.73
CA LEU A 235 -36.83 10.22 -5.76
C LEU A 235 -38.01 10.74 -4.91
N ASN A 236 -38.02 12.05 -4.65
CA ASN A 236 -39.08 12.73 -3.86
C ASN A 236 -39.29 12.13 -2.46
N GLN A 237 -38.19 11.76 -1.81
CA GLN A 237 -38.18 11.24 -0.46
C GLN A 237 -38.00 12.39 0.54
N SER A 238 -38.77 12.36 1.63
CA SER A 238 -38.61 13.30 2.74
C SER A 238 -37.81 12.65 3.87
N CYS A 239 -37.00 13.46 4.56
CA CYS A 239 -36.26 13.08 5.76
C CYS A 239 -37.21 12.47 6.80
N ARG A 240 -36.88 11.28 7.33
CA ARG A 240 -37.66 10.60 8.37
C ARG A 240 -37.23 10.92 9.82
N ILE A 241 -36.29 11.85 10.03
CA ILE A 241 -35.77 12.18 11.36
C ILE A 241 -36.40 13.49 11.87
N ALA A 242 -36.82 13.49 13.14
CA ALA A 242 -37.44 14.61 13.82
C ALA A 242 -36.57 15.88 13.71
N ALA A 243 -37.14 16.88 13.05
CA ALA A 243 -36.50 18.12 12.61
C ALA A 243 -35.85 18.96 13.73
N PRO A 244 -34.95 19.89 13.35
CA PRO A 244 -34.89 21.22 13.95
C PRO A 244 -35.32 22.32 12.95
N SER A 245 -36.23 21.99 12.02
CA SER A 245 -36.92 22.96 11.14
C SER A 245 -38.34 23.22 11.68
N PRO A 246 -38.76 24.49 11.87
CA PRO A 246 -40.11 24.82 12.35
C PRO A 246 -41.25 24.48 11.37
N ASN A 247 -40.96 24.07 10.13
CA ASN A 247 -41.93 24.04 9.03
C ASN A 247 -42.20 22.66 8.41
N GLU A 248 -41.53 21.58 8.83
CA GLU A 248 -41.83 20.25 8.31
C GLU A 248 -42.73 19.44 9.25
N SER A 249 -43.97 19.21 8.83
CA SER A 249 -44.93 18.42 9.59
C SER A 249 -44.62 16.92 9.46
N LEU A 250 -44.43 16.26 10.61
CA LEU A 250 -44.32 14.82 10.79
C LEU A 250 -45.45 14.07 10.05
N GLN A 251 -45.15 13.41 8.95
CA GLN A 251 -46.05 12.41 8.37
C GLN A 251 -45.61 11.00 8.79
N ASN A 252 -46.42 10.39 9.65
CA ASN A 252 -46.30 8.99 10.08
C ASN A 252 -46.64 8.04 8.91
N SER A 253 -45.69 7.22 8.46
CA SER A 253 -45.96 6.04 7.60
C SER A 253 -44.79 5.05 7.57
N PRO A 254 -45.02 3.77 7.17
CA PRO A 254 -44.64 2.56 7.89
C PRO A 254 -43.12 2.29 7.92
N SER A 255 -42.72 1.50 8.91
CA SER A 255 -41.37 1.03 9.26
C SER A 255 -40.47 0.71 8.05
N PRO A 256 -39.18 1.11 8.05
CA PRO A 256 -38.25 0.68 7.01
C PRO A 256 -37.94 -0.81 7.16
N PRO A 257 -38.03 -1.62 6.08
CA PRO A 257 -37.46 -2.96 6.07
C PRO A 257 -35.92 -2.83 6.06
N ASP A 258 -35.27 -3.51 7.00
CA ASP A 258 -33.86 -3.93 7.03
C ASP A 258 -32.78 -2.86 6.75
N LEU A 259 -32.36 -2.22 7.85
CA LEU A 259 -31.24 -1.28 7.99
C LEU A 259 -29.87 -1.97 7.90
N LEU A 260 -29.17 -1.90 6.77
CA LEU A 260 -27.69 -1.96 6.70
C LEU A 260 -27.22 -1.24 5.41
N HIS A 261 -26.46 -0.15 5.54
CA HIS A 261 -25.67 0.42 4.43
C HIS A 261 -24.40 -0.42 4.31
N ALA A 262 -24.20 -1.10 3.17
CA ALA A 262 -23.12 -2.07 3.00
C ALA A 262 -21.81 -1.41 2.53
N GLY A 263 -21.89 -0.23 1.91
CA GLY A 263 -20.79 0.62 1.48
C GLY A 263 -21.13 1.36 0.18
N SER A 264 -20.98 2.69 0.17
CA SER A 264 -21.24 3.52 -1.02
C SER A 264 -20.21 4.63 -1.22
N CYS A 265 -20.10 5.12 -2.44
CA CYS A 265 -19.22 6.24 -2.80
C CYS A 265 -19.96 7.29 -3.60
N ILE A 266 -19.61 8.54 -3.33
CA ILE A 266 -20.25 9.72 -3.90
C ILE A 266 -19.18 10.53 -4.64
N GLU A 267 -19.34 10.72 -5.95
CA GLU A 267 -18.63 11.77 -6.68
C GLU A 267 -19.64 12.86 -7.06
N CYS A 268 -19.40 14.10 -6.62
CA CYS A 268 -20.23 15.26 -6.95
C CYS A 268 -19.69 15.98 -8.18
N ILE A 269 -20.59 16.31 -9.11
CA ILE A 269 -20.23 16.87 -10.42
C ILE A 269 -21.37 17.75 -10.95
N ASP A 270 -21.05 18.83 -11.69
CA ASP A 270 -22.04 19.66 -12.39
C ASP A 270 -22.16 19.21 -13.86
N ILE A 271 -22.87 18.12 -14.12
CA ILE A 271 -22.83 17.41 -15.40
C ILE A 271 -23.52 18.17 -16.54
N ASP A 272 -24.39 19.13 -16.23
CA ASP A 272 -25.15 19.89 -17.23
C ASP A 272 -24.84 21.39 -17.25
N SER A 273 -23.87 21.83 -16.43
CA SER A 273 -23.37 23.20 -16.35
C SER A 273 -24.42 24.21 -15.94
N ASP A 274 -25.29 23.85 -15.01
CA ASP A 274 -26.24 24.78 -14.39
C ASP A 274 -25.78 25.30 -13.01
N ASN A 275 -24.58 24.90 -12.58
CA ASN A 275 -23.87 25.21 -11.33
C ASN A 275 -24.38 24.47 -10.09
N ASP A 276 -25.50 23.75 -10.16
CA ASP A 276 -25.82 22.81 -9.10
C ASP A 276 -25.07 21.48 -9.31
N LYS A 277 -25.03 20.62 -8.29
CA LYS A 277 -24.23 19.39 -8.32
C LYS A 277 -25.16 18.18 -8.40
N GLU A 278 -24.92 17.33 -9.38
CA GLU A 278 -25.33 15.92 -9.45
C GLU A 278 -24.51 15.07 -8.49
N VAL A 279 -24.94 13.82 -8.33
CA VAL A 279 -24.10 12.75 -7.77
C VAL A 279 -23.98 11.56 -8.71
N LEU A 280 -22.77 11.03 -8.79
CA LEU A 280 -22.48 9.68 -9.26
C LEU A 280 -22.32 8.77 -8.03
N LEU A 281 -23.11 7.71 -7.99
CA LEU A 281 -23.17 6.78 -6.86
C LEU A 281 -22.68 5.41 -7.29
N GLY A 282 -21.71 4.89 -6.53
CA GLY A 282 -21.33 3.48 -6.53
C GLY A 282 -21.76 2.82 -5.22
N ASP A 283 -22.26 1.59 -5.28
CA ASP A 283 -22.71 0.80 -4.13
C ASP A 283 -22.12 -0.62 -4.21
N ILE A 284 -21.70 -1.18 -3.08
CA ILE A 284 -21.12 -2.53 -3.01
C ILE A 284 -22.03 -3.66 -3.51
N SER A 285 -23.34 -3.44 -3.48
CA SER A 285 -24.41 -4.35 -3.90
C SER A 285 -24.70 -4.25 -5.40
N TYR A 286 -24.02 -3.35 -6.13
CA TYR A 286 -24.21 -3.14 -7.55
C TYR A 286 -22.88 -3.02 -8.31
N ASN A 287 -22.89 -3.48 -9.56
CA ASN A 287 -21.71 -3.47 -10.43
C ASN A 287 -21.54 -2.15 -11.21
N GLY A 288 -22.60 -1.38 -11.37
CA GLY A 288 -22.55 -0.14 -12.15
C GLY A 288 -22.43 1.10 -11.29
N VAL A 289 -22.45 2.24 -11.97
CA VAL A 289 -22.57 3.57 -11.36
C VAL A 289 -23.93 4.15 -11.72
N THR A 290 -24.59 4.76 -10.74
CA THR A 290 -25.87 5.45 -10.93
C THR A 290 -25.65 6.95 -10.87
N MET A 291 -26.05 7.69 -11.89
CA MET A 291 -26.11 9.15 -11.83
C MET A 291 -27.50 9.60 -11.36
N VAL A 292 -27.52 10.52 -10.40
CA VAL A 292 -28.75 11.18 -9.93
C VAL A 292 -28.62 12.67 -10.19
N ARG A 293 -29.54 13.21 -11.00
CA ARG A 293 -29.50 14.59 -11.46
C ARG A 293 -30.24 15.52 -10.54
N ASN A 294 -29.60 16.64 -10.25
CA ASN A 294 -30.20 17.72 -9.48
C ASN A 294 -30.99 18.62 -10.45
N GLY A 295 -32.26 18.82 -10.17
CA GLY A 295 -33.12 19.75 -10.90
C GLY A 295 -33.44 21.00 -10.08
N GLY A 296 -32.61 21.27 -9.07
CA GLY A 296 -32.83 22.25 -8.02
C GLY A 296 -31.98 23.49 -8.21
N THR A 297 -31.24 23.84 -7.16
CA THR A 297 -30.24 24.91 -7.14
C THR A 297 -29.13 24.51 -6.17
N PRO A 298 -27.95 25.18 -6.19
CA PRO A 298 -26.87 24.88 -5.24
C PRO A 298 -27.33 24.96 -3.77
N ALA A 299 -28.07 26.02 -3.42
CA ALA A 299 -28.57 26.24 -2.06
C ALA A 299 -29.76 25.33 -1.66
N SER A 300 -30.39 24.64 -2.62
CA SER A 300 -31.59 23.83 -2.38
C SER A 300 -31.66 22.72 -3.42
N ALA A 301 -30.80 21.71 -3.26
CA ALA A 301 -30.75 20.55 -4.13
C ALA A 301 -32.08 19.78 -4.12
N ASN A 302 -32.51 19.33 -5.30
CA ASN A 302 -33.67 18.47 -5.48
C ASN A 302 -33.46 17.53 -6.66
N MET A 303 -33.14 16.28 -6.36
CA MET A 303 -32.91 15.25 -7.35
C MET A 303 -34.20 14.87 -8.07
N ASP A 304 -34.19 14.93 -9.40
CA ASP A 304 -35.41 14.82 -10.21
C ASP A 304 -35.37 13.71 -11.27
N SER A 305 -34.18 13.19 -11.58
CA SER A 305 -33.98 12.18 -12.61
C SER A 305 -32.75 11.30 -12.34
N VAL A 306 -32.72 10.11 -12.96
CA VAL A 306 -31.74 9.06 -12.67
C VAL A 306 -31.28 8.41 -13.98
N ASP A 307 -29.98 8.26 -14.14
CA ASP A 307 -29.36 7.31 -15.09
C ASP A 307 -28.77 6.14 -14.29
N ALA A 308 -29.52 5.04 -14.20
CA ALA A 308 -29.15 3.86 -13.41
C ALA A 308 -28.03 3.01 -14.03
N VAL A 309 -27.56 3.36 -15.23
CA VAL A 309 -26.52 2.63 -15.98
C VAL A 309 -25.56 3.65 -16.59
N TYR A 310 -25.03 4.52 -15.74
CA TYR A 310 -24.22 5.64 -16.17
C TYR A 310 -22.85 5.19 -16.72
N PRO A 311 -22.36 5.83 -17.81
CA PRO A 311 -23.10 6.70 -18.73
C PRO A 311 -23.95 5.87 -19.71
N SER A 312 -25.28 6.01 -19.71
CA SER A 312 -26.19 5.26 -20.60
C SER A 312 -26.01 5.55 -22.09
N TYR A 313 -25.37 6.67 -22.41
CA TYR A 313 -25.15 7.16 -23.77
C TYR A 313 -23.76 6.81 -24.33
N SER A 314 -22.93 6.12 -23.56
CA SER A 314 -21.56 5.69 -23.92
C SER A 314 -21.38 4.23 -23.49
N THR A 315 -20.13 3.75 -23.37
CA THR A 315 -19.88 2.48 -22.68
C THR A 315 -20.23 2.65 -21.20
N THR A 316 -21.28 1.97 -20.73
CA THR A 316 -21.66 2.01 -19.30
C THR A 316 -20.56 1.42 -18.43
N VAL A 317 -20.29 2.05 -17.28
CA VAL A 317 -19.40 1.48 -16.25
C VAL A 317 -20.08 0.25 -15.66
N MET A 318 -19.55 -0.93 -15.94
CA MET A 318 -20.06 -2.21 -15.43
C MET A 318 -18.89 -3.15 -15.13
N GLN A 319 -18.29 -2.99 -13.95
CA GLN A 319 -17.23 -3.89 -13.45
C GLN A 319 -17.71 -4.61 -12.21
N ASN A 320 -17.06 -5.71 -11.81
CA ASN A 320 -17.56 -6.47 -10.68
C ASN A 320 -17.40 -5.69 -9.36
N ILE A 321 -18.54 -5.30 -8.82
CA ILE A 321 -18.88 -4.55 -7.59
C ILE A 321 -18.14 -3.24 -7.31
N PHE A 322 -18.90 -2.30 -6.75
CA PHE A 322 -18.44 -1.12 -6.02
C PHE A 322 -17.54 -0.14 -6.79
N ASN A 323 -17.96 0.30 -7.98
CA ASN A 323 -17.19 1.27 -8.78
C ASN A 323 -17.40 2.70 -8.28
N CYS A 324 -16.30 3.42 -8.05
CA CYS A 324 -16.31 4.81 -7.61
C CYS A 324 -15.66 5.73 -8.64
N GLY A 325 -16.24 6.93 -8.79
CA GLY A 325 -15.81 7.93 -9.77
C GLY A 325 -14.79 8.92 -9.19
N TYR A 326 -13.91 9.43 -10.04
CA TYR A 326 -12.94 10.48 -9.69
C TYR A 326 -12.73 11.43 -10.86
N GLN A 327 -12.76 12.73 -10.60
CA GLN A 327 -12.47 13.78 -11.59
C GLN A 327 -10.98 14.16 -11.62
N VAL A 328 -10.33 14.06 -12.79
CA VAL A 328 -8.91 14.37 -13.02
C VAL A 328 -8.72 14.89 -14.45
N ASP A 329 -7.90 15.92 -14.70
CA ASP A 329 -7.47 16.29 -16.06
C ASP A 329 -6.33 15.35 -16.51
N ILE A 330 -6.69 14.30 -17.24
CA ILE A 330 -5.77 13.21 -17.56
C ILE A 330 -4.94 13.50 -18.81
N ASN A 331 -5.52 14.21 -19.77
CA ASN A 331 -4.92 14.47 -21.07
C ASN A 331 -4.41 15.91 -21.22
N ASN A 332 -4.35 16.70 -20.15
CA ASN A 332 -3.84 18.08 -20.16
C ASN A 332 -4.59 18.99 -21.14
N ASP A 333 -5.92 18.84 -21.24
CA ASP A 333 -6.76 19.69 -22.08
C ASP A 333 -7.56 20.74 -21.30
N ASN A 334 -7.31 20.84 -19.98
CA ASN A 334 -7.98 21.70 -19.01
C ASN A 334 -9.45 21.32 -18.75
N LYS A 335 -9.83 20.08 -19.01
CA LYS A 335 -11.14 19.54 -18.64
C LYS A 335 -10.94 18.40 -17.64
N LYS A 336 -11.82 18.30 -16.66
CA LYS A 336 -11.85 17.14 -15.77
C LYS A 336 -12.47 15.96 -16.51
N ASP A 337 -11.65 14.94 -16.73
CA ASP A 337 -12.07 13.62 -17.19
C ASP A 337 -12.58 12.77 -16.01
N LEU A 338 -13.13 11.59 -16.30
CA LEU A 338 -13.59 10.65 -15.28
C LEU A 338 -12.79 9.35 -15.27
N LEU A 339 -12.36 8.96 -14.07
CA LEU A 339 -11.87 7.61 -13.76
C LEU A 339 -12.90 6.84 -12.95
N PHE A 340 -13.00 5.54 -13.20
CA PHE A 340 -13.76 4.63 -12.37
C PHE A 340 -12.92 3.44 -11.94
N SER A 341 -12.92 3.14 -10.64
CA SER A 341 -12.25 1.95 -10.09
C SER A 341 -13.05 1.33 -8.96
N PRO A 342 -13.02 -0.01 -8.78
CA PRO A 342 -13.62 -0.65 -7.63
C PRO A 342 -13.03 -0.14 -6.31
N ASN A 343 -13.87 0.02 -5.29
CA ASN A 343 -13.50 0.51 -3.98
C ASN A 343 -13.60 -0.58 -2.90
N VAL A 344 -13.22 -1.81 -3.24
CA VAL A 344 -13.29 -2.96 -2.33
C VAL A 344 -12.14 -3.92 -2.55
N SER A 345 -11.52 -4.37 -1.46
CA SER A 345 -10.30 -5.18 -1.50
C SER A 345 -10.54 -6.69 -1.67
N ASN A 346 -11.73 -7.10 -2.09
CA ASN A 346 -12.08 -8.50 -2.29
C ASN A 346 -13.20 -8.66 -3.32
N ALA A 347 -13.07 -9.70 -4.16
CA ALA A 347 -14.11 -10.08 -5.11
C ALA A 347 -14.51 -8.96 -6.09
N ALA A 348 -13.56 -8.13 -6.52
CA ALA A 348 -13.74 -7.10 -7.53
C ALA A 348 -12.79 -7.30 -8.71
N GLU A 349 -13.14 -6.72 -9.87
CA GLU A 349 -12.25 -6.70 -11.04
C GLU A 349 -10.90 -6.08 -10.66
N ASN A 350 -9.80 -6.75 -10.98
CA ASN A 350 -8.46 -6.42 -10.47
C ASN A 350 -7.39 -6.37 -11.58
N PHE A 351 -7.78 -6.44 -12.85
CA PHE A 351 -6.82 -6.47 -13.95
C PHE A 351 -7.11 -5.42 -15.03
N HIS A 352 -8.39 -5.17 -15.31
CA HIS A 352 -8.83 -4.01 -16.09
C HIS A 352 -9.80 -3.20 -15.23
N SER A 353 -9.27 -2.70 -14.12
CA SER A 353 -10.04 -2.16 -13.00
C SER A 353 -10.03 -0.63 -12.93
N ILE A 354 -9.37 0.04 -13.88
CA ILE A 354 -9.25 1.50 -13.90
C ILE A 354 -9.75 2.01 -15.25
N TRP A 355 -11.02 2.40 -15.30
CA TRP A 355 -11.67 2.82 -16.55
C TRP A 355 -11.55 4.32 -16.73
N TYR A 356 -11.09 4.72 -17.91
CA TYR A 356 -10.87 6.11 -18.30
C TYR A 356 -11.90 6.58 -19.32
N TYR A 357 -12.49 7.72 -19.02
CA TYR A 357 -13.51 8.40 -19.81
C TYR A 357 -13.11 9.86 -20.04
N GLU A 358 -12.86 10.21 -21.30
CA GLU A 358 -12.52 11.59 -21.71
C GLU A 358 -13.75 12.48 -21.68
N ASN A 359 -13.60 13.69 -21.15
CA ASN A 359 -14.59 14.76 -21.18
C ASN A 359 -14.56 15.53 -22.52
N LEU A 360 -15.71 15.62 -23.17
CA LEU A 360 -15.84 16.24 -24.48
C LEU A 360 -16.11 17.74 -24.45
N TYR A 361 -16.39 18.35 -23.29
CA TYR A 361 -16.80 19.76 -23.19
C TYR A 361 -15.96 20.57 -22.19
N ALA A 362 -15.87 21.88 -22.43
CA ALA A 362 -14.95 22.80 -21.76
C ALA A 362 -15.38 23.28 -20.36
N THR A 363 -16.52 22.79 -19.84
CA THR A 363 -17.04 23.10 -18.49
C THR A 363 -17.19 21.81 -17.70
N ASP A 364 -17.50 21.88 -16.41
CA ASP A 364 -17.79 20.70 -15.56
C ASP A 364 -18.92 19.80 -16.10
N SER A 365 -19.60 20.20 -17.18
CA SER A 365 -20.52 19.34 -17.94
C SER A 365 -19.79 18.23 -18.68
N THR A 366 -19.67 17.06 -18.07
CA THR A 366 -18.90 15.96 -18.63
C THR A 366 -19.79 14.95 -19.37
N ARG A 367 -20.23 15.31 -20.58
CA ARG A 367 -20.59 14.24 -21.53
C ARG A 367 -19.31 13.51 -21.88
N VAL A 368 -19.16 12.29 -21.35
CA VAL A 368 -17.91 11.54 -21.47
C VAL A 368 -17.92 10.49 -22.58
N SER A 369 -16.72 10.20 -23.11
CA SER A 369 -16.47 9.10 -24.05
C SER A 369 -15.47 8.11 -23.44
N PHE A 370 -15.81 6.83 -23.48
CA PHE A 370 -14.92 5.76 -23.01
C PHE A 370 -13.66 5.70 -23.88
N GLN A 371 -12.50 5.57 -23.22
CA GLN A 371 -11.20 5.47 -23.88
C GLN A 371 -10.59 4.08 -23.67
N GLN A 372 -10.47 3.64 -22.43
CA GLN A 372 -9.87 2.35 -22.07
C GLN A 372 -10.31 1.89 -20.66
N ASN A 373 -10.09 0.60 -20.36
CA ASN A 373 -10.49 -0.04 -19.11
C ASN A 373 -9.32 -0.41 -18.19
N ASP A 374 -8.10 -0.05 -18.56
CA ASP A 374 -6.84 -0.41 -17.90
C ASP A 374 -5.90 0.80 -17.82
N PHE A 375 -6.45 1.98 -17.49
CA PHE A 375 -5.66 3.19 -17.32
C PHE A 375 -4.56 2.99 -16.27
N LEU A 376 -3.35 3.43 -16.61
CA LEU A 376 -2.08 3.06 -15.98
C LEU A 376 -1.71 1.56 -16.08
N GLN A 377 -2.63 0.65 -15.79
CA GLN A 377 -2.40 -0.81 -15.78
C GLN A 377 -1.82 -1.33 -17.11
N ALA A 378 -2.25 -0.77 -18.25
CA ALA A 378 -1.74 -1.11 -19.58
C ALA A 378 -0.22 -0.90 -19.76
N ASN A 379 0.41 -0.08 -18.92
CA ASN A 379 1.80 0.35 -19.01
C ASN A 379 2.69 -0.18 -17.87
N MET A 380 2.21 -1.17 -17.11
CA MET A 380 2.96 -1.82 -16.04
C MET A 380 2.98 -3.35 -16.18
N ILE A 381 3.88 -4.03 -15.46
CA ILE A 381 3.71 -5.47 -15.21
C ILE A 381 2.53 -5.59 -14.25
N GLU A 382 1.40 -6.07 -14.77
CA GLU A 382 0.14 -6.27 -14.05
C GLU A 382 -0.28 -7.74 -14.19
N VAL A 383 -0.51 -8.42 -13.08
CA VAL A 383 -0.91 -9.83 -13.06
C VAL A 383 -2.15 -10.10 -12.21
N GLY A 384 -3.00 -9.09 -12.00
CA GLY A 384 -4.11 -9.15 -11.03
C GLY A 384 -3.56 -9.19 -9.60
N GLU A 385 -4.38 -9.54 -8.62
CA GLU A 385 -3.93 -9.55 -7.22
C GLU A 385 -2.71 -10.46 -6.97
N GLY A 386 -1.76 -9.94 -6.18
CA GLY A 386 -0.55 -10.63 -5.73
C GLY A 386 0.43 -10.94 -6.84
N ALA A 387 1.59 -10.29 -6.90
CA ALA A 387 2.70 -10.68 -7.77
C ALA A 387 3.79 -11.41 -7.00
N TYR A 388 4.24 -12.56 -7.51
CA TYR A 388 5.26 -13.42 -6.92
C TYR A 388 6.41 -13.64 -7.91
N PRO A 389 7.35 -12.68 -8.02
CA PRO A 389 8.42 -12.72 -9.01
C PRO A 389 9.48 -13.78 -8.66
N VAL A 390 10.05 -14.43 -9.67
CA VAL A 390 11.17 -15.36 -9.57
C VAL A 390 12.09 -15.20 -10.78
N PHE A 391 13.39 -15.04 -10.53
CA PHE A 391 14.41 -15.07 -11.57
C PHE A 391 14.87 -16.51 -11.86
N PHE A 392 14.80 -16.92 -13.11
CA PHE A 392 15.25 -18.23 -13.54
C PHE A 392 15.68 -18.19 -15.01
N ASP A 393 16.82 -18.79 -15.32
CA ASP A 393 17.31 -18.98 -16.70
C ASP A 393 16.66 -20.26 -17.23
N TYR A 394 15.52 -20.12 -17.92
CA TYR A 394 14.67 -21.27 -18.24
C TYR A 394 15.05 -21.97 -19.54
N ASP A 395 15.73 -21.25 -20.45
CA ASP A 395 16.18 -21.78 -21.72
C ASP A 395 17.69 -22.03 -21.81
N ASN A 396 18.42 -21.79 -20.72
CA ASN A 396 19.85 -22.02 -20.55
C ASN A 396 20.70 -21.16 -21.51
N ASP A 397 20.24 -19.96 -21.83
CA ASP A 397 21.02 -18.98 -22.61
C ASP A 397 21.99 -18.16 -21.75
N GLY A 398 21.91 -18.30 -20.42
CA GLY A 398 22.81 -17.70 -19.44
C GLY A 398 22.27 -16.40 -18.83
N ASP A 399 21.17 -15.88 -19.35
CA ASP A 399 20.50 -14.69 -18.83
C ASP A 399 19.34 -15.10 -17.90
N LYS A 400 19.04 -14.30 -16.89
CA LYS A 400 17.88 -14.57 -16.01
C LYS A 400 16.61 -14.01 -16.63
N ASP A 401 15.61 -14.88 -16.77
CA ASP A 401 14.25 -14.52 -17.13
C ASP A 401 13.40 -14.26 -15.90
N LEU A 402 12.27 -13.57 -16.10
CA LEU A 402 11.35 -13.22 -15.03
C LEU A 402 10.05 -14.02 -15.14
N PHE A 403 9.76 -14.79 -14.11
CA PHE A 403 8.47 -15.43 -13.90
C PHE A 403 7.69 -14.67 -12.85
N VAL A 404 6.39 -14.51 -13.04
CA VAL A 404 5.51 -13.87 -12.06
C VAL A 404 4.29 -14.76 -11.84
N GLY A 405 4.30 -15.52 -10.74
CA GLY A 405 3.10 -16.16 -10.24
C GLY A 405 2.18 -15.15 -9.56
N ASN A 406 0.92 -15.51 -9.29
CA ASN A 406 -0.01 -14.57 -8.67
C ASN A 406 -1.00 -15.14 -7.64
N TYR A 407 -1.64 -14.27 -6.86
CA TYR A 407 -2.82 -14.64 -6.07
C TYR A 407 -4.01 -14.95 -6.99
N GLY A 408 -4.28 -14.09 -7.97
CA GLY A 408 -5.21 -14.44 -9.04
C GLY A 408 -5.88 -13.24 -9.71
N TYR A 409 -6.32 -13.49 -10.94
CA TYR A 409 -7.25 -12.63 -11.66
C TYR A 409 -8.67 -12.92 -11.19
N TYR A 410 -9.41 -11.90 -10.80
CA TYR A 410 -10.81 -12.07 -10.45
C TYR A 410 -11.70 -11.99 -11.70
N ASN A 411 -12.56 -12.98 -11.92
CA ASN A 411 -13.53 -12.97 -13.00
C ASN A 411 -14.77 -13.78 -12.62
N SER A 412 -15.96 -13.21 -12.85
CA SER A 412 -17.24 -13.93 -12.72
C SER A 412 -17.43 -14.67 -11.39
N GLY A 413 -17.04 -14.05 -10.26
CA GLY A 413 -17.22 -14.63 -8.93
C GLY A 413 -16.09 -15.53 -8.44
N LEU A 414 -15.05 -15.78 -9.26
CA LEU A 414 -13.96 -16.69 -8.95
C LEU A 414 -12.61 -16.05 -9.23
N TYR A 415 -11.61 -16.47 -8.46
CA TYR A 415 -10.22 -16.18 -8.76
C TYR A 415 -9.61 -17.28 -9.63
N HIS A 416 -8.68 -16.89 -10.49
CA HIS A 416 -7.88 -17.78 -11.30
C HIS A 416 -6.43 -17.34 -11.30
N SER A 417 -5.52 -18.18 -10.80
CA SER A 417 -4.09 -17.88 -10.83
C SER A 417 -3.42 -18.37 -12.10
N LYS A 418 -2.34 -17.70 -12.50
CA LYS A 418 -1.48 -18.05 -13.62
C LYS A 418 -0.02 -17.77 -13.27
N ILE A 419 0.88 -18.11 -14.19
CA ILE A 419 2.28 -17.71 -14.15
C ILE A 419 2.57 -16.95 -15.44
N ALA A 420 2.92 -15.67 -15.35
CA ALA A 420 3.43 -14.93 -16.49
C ALA A 420 4.93 -15.21 -16.68
N LEU A 421 5.39 -15.37 -17.92
CA LEU A 421 6.79 -15.51 -18.28
C LEU A 421 7.21 -14.33 -19.16
N TYR A 422 8.21 -13.60 -18.69
CA TYR A 422 8.91 -12.56 -19.43
C TYR A 422 10.34 -13.03 -19.71
N LYS A 423 10.62 -13.33 -20.98
CA LYS A 423 11.96 -13.71 -21.42
C LYS A 423 12.88 -12.48 -21.41
N ASN A 424 14.10 -12.62 -20.92
CA ASN A 424 15.15 -11.63 -21.12
C ASN A 424 15.61 -11.68 -22.58
N THR A 425 15.29 -10.63 -23.33
CA THR A 425 15.67 -10.42 -24.73
C THR A 425 16.81 -9.41 -24.88
N GLY A 426 17.31 -8.89 -23.76
CA GLY A 426 18.48 -8.03 -23.69
C GLY A 426 19.79 -8.83 -23.72
N ASN A 427 20.63 -8.59 -22.72
CA ASN A 427 21.79 -9.42 -22.43
C ASN A 427 22.08 -9.43 -20.94
N ALA A 428 22.95 -10.34 -20.51
CA ALA A 428 23.45 -10.50 -19.15
C ALA A 428 23.92 -9.24 -18.41
N SER A 429 24.27 -8.15 -19.10
CA SER A 429 24.65 -6.87 -18.47
C SER A 429 23.64 -5.74 -18.64
N ASN A 430 22.68 -5.89 -19.56
CA ASN A 430 21.65 -4.91 -19.85
C ASN A 430 20.36 -5.69 -20.10
N PRO A 431 19.66 -6.09 -19.03
CA PRO A 431 18.44 -6.87 -19.15
C PRO A 431 17.37 -6.06 -19.87
N ALA A 432 16.55 -6.74 -20.66
CA ALA A 432 15.33 -6.21 -21.23
C ALA A 432 14.35 -7.38 -21.37
N PHE A 433 13.09 -7.19 -21.01
CA PHE A 433 12.14 -8.31 -20.91
C PHE A 433 11.06 -8.25 -21.99
N THR A 434 10.62 -9.41 -22.47
CA THR A 434 9.51 -9.54 -23.41
C THR A 434 8.56 -10.63 -22.96
N LEU A 435 7.29 -10.30 -22.76
CA LEU A 435 6.24 -11.25 -22.38
C LEU A 435 6.13 -12.36 -23.43
N GLN A 436 6.30 -13.60 -23.00
CA GLN A 436 6.13 -14.79 -23.84
C GLN A 436 4.73 -15.39 -23.67
N THR A 437 4.25 -15.45 -22.44
CA THR A 437 2.93 -16.01 -22.10
C THR A 437 2.46 -15.49 -20.75
N THR A 438 1.14 -15.40 -20.57
CA THR A 438 0.50 -15.09 -19.30
C THR A 438 0.09 -16.34 -18.51
N ASP A 439 0.28 -17.55 -19.07
CA ASP A 439 -0.09 -18.83 -18.45
C ASP A 439 0.97 -19.90 -18.76
N PHE A 440 2.18 -19.66 -18.26
CA PHE A 440 3.31 -20.59 -18.36
C PHE A 440 2.92 -21.97 -17.81
N ALA A 441 3.36 -23.04 -18.48
CA ALA A 441 2.95 -24.43 -18.21
C ALA A 441 1.42 -24.71 -18.29
N GLY A 442 0.61 -23.74 -18.73
CA GLY A 442 -0.83 -23.88 -18.86
C GLY A 442 -1.54 -24.16 -17.53
N ILE A 443 -1.08 -23.57 -16.42
CA ILE A 443 -1.62 -23.87 -15.08
C ILE A 443 -3.11 -23.57 -15.00
N PHE A 444 -3.56 -22.45 -15.56
CA PHE A 444 -4.99 -22.16 -15.62
C PHE A 444 -5.68 -22.98 -16.71
N ALA A 445 -5.09 -23.05 -17.91
CA ALA A 445 -5.65 -23.77 -19.05
C ALA A 445 -5.90 -25.27 -18.76
N SER A 446 -5.12 -25.88 -17.86
CA SER A 446 -5.31 -27.28 -17.43
C SER A 446 -6.52 -27.49 -16.52
N GLY A 447 -7.18 -26.41 -16.06
CA GLY A 447 -8.27 -26.47 -15.10
C GLY A 447 -7.82 -26.87 -13.69
N SER A 448 -6.57 -26.55 -13.32
CA SER A 448 -5.97 -26.97 -12.04
C SER A 448 -6.74 -26.46 -10.81
N GLY A 449 -7.39 -25.29 -10.93
CA GLY A 449 -8.08 -24.63 -9.81
C GLY A 449 -7.13 -24.14 -8.71
N LEU A 450 -5.82 -24.09 -8.99
CA LEU A 450 -4.85 -23.55 -8.06
C LEU A 450 -5.05 -22.05 -7.87
N LEU A 451 -4.86 -21.61 -6.63
CA LEU A 451 -4.87 -20.21 -6.21
C LEU A 451 -3.58 -19.89 -5.48
N ASN A 452 -3.12 -18.64 -5.54
CA ASN A 452 -1.88 -18.20 -4.88
C ASN A 452 -0.66 -19.01 -5.33
N ILE A 453 -0.29 -18.90 -6.61
CA ILE A 453 0.80 -19.67 -7.22
C ILE A 453 2.14 -19.01 -6.89
N ALA A 454 2.79 -19.46 -5.82
CA ALA A 454 4.18 -19.13 -5.52
C ALA A 454 5.10 -20.25 -6.04
N ILE A 455 6.15 -19.92 -6.79
CA ILE A 455 6.99 -20.93 -7.47
C ILE A 455 8.43 -20.92 -6.97
N THR A 456 9.11 -22.05 -7.10
CA THR A 456 10.57 -22.18 -6.95
C THR A 456 11.09 -23.22 -7.93
N PHE A 457 12.33 -23.04 -8.40
CA PHE A 457 12.98 -23.96 -9.33
C PHE A 457 14.14 -24.71 -8.67
N GLY A 458 14.30 -25.99 -9.01
CA GLY A 458 15.41 -26.83 -8.53
C GLY A 458 15.41 -28.19 -9.21
N ASP A 459 16.59 -28.80 -9.39
CA ASP A 459 16.72 -30.15 -9.93
C ASP A 459 16.26 -31.16 -8.85
N LEU A 460 15.10 -31.78 -9.04
CA LEU A 460 14.48 -32.68 -8.06
C LEU A 460 14.53 -34.16 -8.51
N ASP A 461 14.94 -34.45 -9.74
CA ASP A 461 15.06 -35.80 -10.27
C ASP A 461 16.49 -36.20 -10.69
N GLY A 462 17.43 -35.25 -10.62
CA GLY A 462 18.86 -35.42 -10.85
C GLY A 462 19.25 -35.53 -12.32
N ASP A 463 18.41 -35.09 -13.26
CA ASP A 463 18.70 -35.13 -14.69
C ASP A 463 19.51 -33.92 -15.20
N GLY A 464 19.73 -32.94 -14.32
CA GLY A 464 20.54 -31.75 -14.57
C GLY A 464 19.78 -30.55 -15.11
N ASP A 465 18.48 -30.67 -15.38
CA ASP A 465 17.60 -29.52 -15.56
C ASP A 465 16.82 -29.20 -14.27
N LYS A 466 16.29 -27.97 -14.16
CA LYS A 466 15.56 -27.56 -12.96
C LYS A 466 14.07 -27.74 -13.18
N ASP A 467 13.46 -28.49 -12.28
CA ASP A 467 12.02 -28.64 -12.15
C ASP A 467 11.38 -27.44 -11.46
N MET A 468 10.05 -27.41 -11.47
CA MET A 468 9.26 -26.37 -10.81
C MET A 468 8.41 -26.96 -9.67
N LEU A 469 8.47 -26.33 -8.50
CA LEU A 469 7.61 -26.62 -7.36
C LEU A 469 6.70 -25.41 -7.12
N ILE A 470 5.39 -25.66 -7.08
CA ILE A 470 4.36 -24.65 -6.84
C ILE A 470 3.82 -24.82 -5.42
N GLY A 471 3.78 -23.75 -4.64
CA GLY A 471 2.96 -23.63 -3.44
C GLY A 471 1.61 -22.97 -3.74
N ASP A 472 0.56 -23.36 -3.01
CA ASP A 472 -0.80 -22.85 -3.22
C ASP A 472 -1.44 -22.22 -1.97
N TYR A 473 -2.62 -21.62 -2.17
CA TYR A 473 -3.46 -21.00 -1.14
C TYR A 473 -3.81 -21.94 0.01
N ASN A 474 -4.02 -23.22 -0.28
CA ASN A 474 -4.38 -24.24 0.72
C ASN A 474 -3.16 -24.79 1.46
N GLY A 475 -1.98 -24.19 1.28
CA GLY A 475 -0.77 -24.61 1.95
C GLY A 475 -0.11 -25.85 1.37
N LYS A 476 -0.51 -26.27 0.17
CA LYS A 476 -0.01 -27.51 -0.46
C LYS A 476 1.04 -27.20 -1.52
N LEU A 477 1.77 -28.24 -1.89
CA LEU A 477 2.80 -28.20 -2.93
C LEU A 477 2.42 -29.04 -4.14
N HIS A 478 2.84 -28.65 -5.34
CA HIS A 478 2.61 -29.37 -6.58
C HIS A 478 3.90 -29.40 -7.41
N TYR A 479 4.34 -30.60 -7.80
CA TYR A 479 5.60 -30.84 -8.47
C TYR A 479 5.38 -30.96 -9.98
N TYR A 480 6.07 -30.10 -10.74
CA TYR A 480 6.08 -30.07 -12.19
C TYR A 480 7.47 -30.42 -12.67
N GLN A 481 7.59 -31.57 -13.34
CA GLN A 481 8.85 -32.04 -13.89
C GLN A 481 9.10 -31.34 -15.23
N LYS A 482 10.31 -30.83 -15.42
CA LYS A 482 10.73 -30.31 -16.72
C LYS A 482 11.06 -31.46 -17.65
N GLN A 483 10.63 -31.36 -18.90
CA GLN A 483 10.84 -32.42 -19.90
C GLN A 483 11.89 -31.99 -20.92
N ALA A 484 12.77 -32.91 -21.29
CA ALA A 484 13.82 -32.65 -22.28
C ALA A 484 13.26 -32.13 -23.61
N GLY A 485 13.99 -31.16 -24.19
CA GLY A 485 13.82 -30.69 -25.57
C GLY A 485 13.19 -29.31 -25.73
N ASN A 486 12.17 -28.95 -24.94
CA ASN A 486 11.51 -27.63 -25.00
C ASN A 486 11.61 -26.94 -23.62
N PRO A 487 12.16 -25.72 -23.54
CA PRO A 487 12.31 -25.02 -22.26
C PRO A 487 10.97 -24.71 -21.55
N ASP A 488 9.85 -24.66 -22.27
CA ASP A 488 8.52 -24.40 -21.69
C ASP A 488 7.79 -25.68 -21.22
N ASN A 489 8.37 -26.87 -21.42
CA ASN A 489 7.66 -28.13 -21.25
C ASN A 489 7.74 -28.65 -19.82
N PHE A 490 6.95 -28.05 -18.93
CA PHE A 490 6.74 -28.49 -17.56
C PHE A 490 5.43 -29.29 -17.45
N ILE A 491 5.51 -30.51 -16.92
CA ILE A 491 4.34 -31.40 -16.77
C ILE A 491 4.12 -31.68 -15.28
N LEU A 492 2.87 -31.57 -14.82
CA LEU A 492 2.48 -31.97 -13.47
C LEU A 492 2.81 -33.45 -13.25
N ALA A 493 3.87 -33.72 -12.49
CA ALA A 493 4.30 -35.06 -12.15
C ALA A 493 3.58 -35.56 -10.88
N GLN A 494 3.36 -34.66 -9.91
CA GLN A 494 2.64 -35.01 -8.68
C GLN A 494 1.94 -33.79 -8.05
N ALA A 495 0.61 -33.85 -7.97
CA ALA A 495 -0.18 -32.94 -7.15
C ALA A 495 -0.10 -33.32 -5.66
N ASN A 496 -0.21 -32.33 -4.77
CA ASN A 496 -0.04 -32.52 -3.32
C ASN A 496 1.27 -33.26 -3.01
N TYR A 497 2.37 -32.74 -3.55
CA TYR A 497 3.70 -33.33 -3.51
C TYR A 497 4.10 -33.70 -2.07
N GLN A 498 4.42 -34.98 -1.88
CA GLN A 498 4.74 -35.61 -0.58
C GLN A 498 3.69 -35.43 0.53
N GLY A 499 2.47 -35.00 0.20
CA GLY A 499 1.41 -34.74 1.19
C GLY A 499 1.73 -33.58 2.13
N ILE A 500 2.63 -32.68 1.75
CA ILE A 500 2.99 -31.50 2.56
C ILE A 500 1.82 -30.51 2.56
N ASP A 501 1.45 -30.07 3.76
CA ASP A 501 0.41 -29.09 4.03
C ASP A 501 0.87 -28.18 5.18
N ILE A 502 1.08 -26.90 4.90
CA ILE A 502 1.48 -25.89 5.90
C ILE A 502 0.30 -25.10 6.47
N GLY A 503 -0.94 -25.43 6.08
CA GLY A 503 -2.18 -24.75 6.45
C GLY A 503 -2.71 -23.84 5.35
N SER A 504 -2.09 -22.66 5.15
CA SER A 504 -2.54 -21.71 4.12
C SER A 504 -1.39 -20.85 3.61
N PHE A 505 -1.46 -20.52 2.31
CA PHE A 505 -0.50 -19.69 1.56
C PHE A 505 0.93 -20.25 1.60
N ALA A 506 1.19 -21.35 0.90
CA ALA A 506 2.54 -21.90 0.83
C ALA A 506 3.43 -21.06 -0.10
N ASN A 507 4.49 -20.48 0.45
CA ASN A 507 5.52 -19.72 -0.28
C ASN A 507 6.86 -20.48 -0.22
N PRO A 508 7.12 -21.41 -1.15
CA PRO A 508 8.27 -22.31 -1.08
C PRO A 508 9.57 -21.68 -1.61
N GLN A 509 10.70 -22.11 -1.06
CA GLN A 509 12.04 -21.90 -1.62
C GLN A 509 12.84 -23.20 -1.50
N LEU A 510 13.40 -23.66 -2.63
CA LEU A 510 14.36 -24.76 -2.66
C LEU A 510 15.79 -24.21 -2.51
N ILE A 511 16.52 -24.70 -1.51
CA ILE A 511 17.92 -24.32 -1.26
C ILE A 511 18.60 -25.36 -0.37
N ASP A 512 19.90 -25.59 -0.55
CA ASP A 512 20.71 -26.50 0.30
C ASP A 512 21.03 -25.84 1.66
N VAL A 513 20.10 -25.91 2.61
CA VAL A 513 20.15 -25.17 3.88
C VAL A 513 21.31 -25.65 4.76
N ASP A 514 21.58 -26.96 4.79
CA ASP A 514 22.64 -27.55 5.61
C ASP A 514 23.98 -27.76 4.88
N ARG A 515 24.05 -27.36 3.60
CA ARG A 515 25.24 -27.43 2.74
C ARG A 515 25.73 -28.86 2.51
N ASP A 516 24.81 -29.82 2.47
CA ASP A 516 25.13 -31.23 2.25
C ASP A 516 25.04 -31.69 0.78
N GLY A 517 24.73 -30.76 -0.13
CA GLY A 517 24.61 -30.98 -1.56
C GLY A 517 23.22 -31.47 -1.99
N LYS A 518 22.25 -31.52 -1.08
CA LYS A 518 20.84 -31.83 -1.40
C LYS A 518 20.01 -30.56 -1.22
N LEU A 519 19.11 -30.30 -2.18
CA LEU A 519 18.14 -29.23 -2.01
C LEU A 519 17.20 -29.58 -0.85
N ASP A 520 17.11 -28.68 0.11
CA ASP A 520 16.10 -28.65 1.17
C ASP A 520 14.95 -27.71 0.77
N LEU A 521 13.92 -27.66 1.63
CA LEU A 521 12.73 -26.85 1.39
C LEU A 521 12.41 -25.95 2.58
N LEU A 522 12.36 -24.65 2.30
CA LEU A 522 11.83 -23.61 3.17
C LEU A 522 10.43 -23.23 2.69
N ILE A 523 9.48 -23.04 3.61
CA ILE A 523 8.11 -22.66 3.24
C ILE A 523 7.60 -21.58 4.18
N GLY A 524 7.36 -20.39 3.64
CA GLY A 524 6.62 -19.34 4.32
C GLY A 524 5.12 -19.58 4.27
N ARG A 525 4.38 -18.99 5.23
CA ARG A 525 2.92 -19.18 5.35
C ARG A 525 2.17 -17.98 5.91
N GLN A 526 0.84 -18.04 5.85
CA GLN A 526 -0.06 -16.96 6.30
C GLN A 526 0.23 -16.46 7.72
N ASN A 527 0.60 -17.33 8.65
CA ASN A 527 0.82 -16.96 10.05
C ASN A 527 2.14 -16.24 10.35
N GLY A 528 2.97 -15.97 9.32
CA GLY A 528 4.21 -15.20 9.45
C GLY A 528 5.47 -15.99 9.85
N PHE A 529 5.34 -17.30 10.09
CA PHE A 529 6.49 -18.17 10.38
C PHE A 529 7.03 -18.87 9.12
N VAL A 530 8.32 -19.20 9.12
CA VAL A 530 8.96 -20.04 8.09
C VAL A 530 9.11 -21.47 8.61
N SER A 531 8.69 -22.46 7.81
CA SER A 531 8.92 -23.89 8.07
C SER A 531 10.14 -24.38 7.32
N TYR A 532 10.89 -25.32 7.92
CA TYR A 532 12.06 -25.97 7.33
C TYR A 532 11.85 -27.49 7.23
N TYR A 533 12.03 -28.00 6.03
CA TYR A 533 12.01 -29.42 5.70
C TYR A 533 13.37 -29.83 5.15
N ASN A 534 14.06 -30.71 5.87
CA ASN A 534 15.35 -31.25 5.44
C ASN A 534 15.09 -32.40 4.45
N ASN A 535 15.88 -32.45 3.37
CA ASN A 535 15.91 -33.55 2.43
C ASN A 535 16.74 -34.72 2.97
N ILE A 536 16.03 -35.65 3.61
CA ILE A 536 16.59 -36.92 4.11
C ILE A 536 16.70 -38.01 3.03
N GLY A 537 16.35 -37.68 1.78
CA GLY A 537 16.43 -38.54 0.61
C GLY A 537 17.74 -38.38 -0.15
N THR A 538 17.67 -38.44 -1.49
CA THR A 538 18.80 -38.18 -2.38
C THR A 538 18.58 -36.87 -3.15
N SER A 539 19.63 -36.37 -3.81
CA SER A 539 19.51 -35.22 -4.72
C SER A 539 18.53 -35.49 -5.87
N SER A 540 18.51 -36.72 -6.38
CA SER A 540 17.63 -37.18 -7.48
C SER A 540 16.27 -37.75 -7.03
N SER A 541 16.01 -37.79 -5.73
CA SER A 541 14.74 -38.26 -5.18
C SER A 541 14.57 -37.69 -3.76
N PRO A 542 14.20 -36.40 -3.67
CA PRO A 542 14.04 -35.72 -2.40
C PRO A 542 13.00 -36.38 -1.51
N ASN A 543 13.27 -36.42 -0.21
CA ASN A 543 12.31 -36.80 0.82
C ASN A 543 12.32 -35.72 1.90
N PHE A 544 11.34 -34.82 1.84
CA PHE A 544 11.28 -33.62 2.67
C PHE A 544 10.65 -33.93 4.03
N ALA A 545 11.48 -34.06 5.06
CA ALA A 545 11.05 -34.28 6.42
C ALA A 545 10.97 -32.97 7.21
N LEU A 546 9.80 -32.66 7.76
CA LEU A 546 9.60 -31.48 8.61
C LEU A 546 10.58 -31.52 9.79
N THR A 547 11.46 -30.52 9.83
CA THR A 547 12.42 -30.33 10.92
C THR A 547 11.86 -29.36 11.96
N THR A 548 11.31 -28.22 11.51
CA THR A 548 10.67 -27.24 12.39
C THR A 548 9.67 -26.37 11.62
N GLN A 549 8.65 -25.87 12.32
CA GLN A 549 7.65 -24.94 11.76
C GLN A 549 7.98 -23.47 12.03
N THR A 550 9.04 -23.20 12.79
CA THR A 550 9.46 -21.86 13.23
C THR A 550 10.97 -21.73 13.05
N PHE A 551 11.43 -21.95 11.82
CA PHE A 551 12.84 -21.97 11.48
C PHE A 551 13.51 -20.66 11.89
N GLY A 552 14.62 -20.76 12.63
CA GLY A 552 15.32 -19.60 13.18
C GLY A 552 14.53 -18.75 14.16
N GLY A 553 13.34 -19.17 14.61
CA GLY A 553 12.43 -18.32 15.39
C GLY A 553 11.85 -17.13 14.62
N ILE A 554 11.86 -17.19 13.28
CA ILE A 554 11.36 -16.11 12.41
C ILE A 554 9.85 -15.93 12.59
N ASP A 555 9.44 -14.69 12.88
CA ASP A 555 8.06 -14.24 12.93
C ASP A 555 7.99 -12.82 12.36
N VAL A 556 7.37 -12.67 11.18
CA VAL A 556 7.29 -11.37 10.48
C VAL A 556 5.95 -10.66 10.67
N ARG A 557 5.17 -11.04 11.68
CA ARG A 557 3.93 -10.33 12.04
C ARG A 557 4.27 -8.96 12.62
N ALA A 558 3.83 -7.91 11.93
CA ALA A 558 3.94 -6.55 12.46
C ALA A 558 3.00 -6.36 13.67
N PRO A 559 3.25 -5.39 14.55
CA PRO A 559 2.36 -5.08 15.67
C PRO A 559 0.92 -4.88 15.19
N PHE A 560 -0.04 -5.46 15.91
CA PHE A 560 -1.48 -5.45 15.61
C PHE A 560 -1.93 -6.30 14.40
N TYR A 561 -1.00 -6.95 13.68
CA TYR A 561 -1.35 -7.95 12.67
C TYR A 561 -1.53 -9.32 13.33
N SER A 562 -2.59 -10.03 12.93
CA SER A 562 -2.84 -11.42 13.33
C SER A 562 -2.19 -12.43 12.37
N THR A 563 -1.85 -11.98 11.17
CA THR A 563 -1.20 -12.71 10.08
C THR A 563 0.11 -12.03 9.68
N GLY A 564 0.95 -12.72 8.90
CA GLY A 564 2.26 -12.22 8.50
C GLY A 564 2.66 -12.55 7.06
N TYR A 565 2.03 -13.54 6.41
CA TYR A 565 2.26 -13.89 5.01
C TYR A 565 3.75 -13.97 4.63
N SER A 566 4.54 -14.69 5.41
CA SER A 566 5.99 -14.74 5.23
C SER A 566 6.35 -15.31 3.84
N ALA A 567 7.26 -14.66 3.13
CA ALA A 567 7.84 -15.15 1.87
C ALA A 567 9.38 -15.19 2.00
N PRO A 568 9.98 -16.37 2.30
CA PRO A 568 11.41 -16.47 2.58
C PRO A 568 12.26 -16.43 1.31
N PHE A 569 13.37 -15.71 1.38
CA PHE A 569 14.46 -15.73 0.40
C PHE A 569 15.80 -15.83 1.13
N MET A 570 16.31 -17.04 1.27
CA MET A 570 17.66 -17.34 1.75
C MET A 570 18.64 -17.30 0.58
N TYR A 571 19.82 -16.71 0.80
CA TYR A 571 20.89 -16.63 -0.20
C TYR A 571 22.26 -16.65 0.47
N ASP A 572 23.27 -17.12 -0.26
CA ASP A 572 24.66 -17.09 0.18
C ASP A 572 25.28 -15.73 -0.14
N GLU A 573 25.83 -15.08 0.88
CA GLU A 573 26.59 -13.85 0.74
C GLU A 573 27.98 -14.07 1.35
N GLY A 574 29.00 -14.19 0.50
CA GLY A 574 30.39 -14.34 0.94
C GLY A 574 30.67 -15.63 1.73
N GLY A 575 29.95 -16.72 1.43
CA GLY A 575 30.09 -18.01 2.10
C GLY A 575 29.27 -18.15 3.38
N SER A 576 28.35 -17.23 3.65
CA SER A 576 27.44 -17.30 4.79
C SER A 576 26.00 -16.98 4.37
N TYR A 577 25.07 -17.81 4.82
CA TYR A 577 23.65 -17.59 4.55
C TYR A 577 23.12 -16.33 5.23
N LYS A 578 22.33 -15.60 4.45
CA LYS A 578 21.45 -14.51 4.87
C LYS A 578 20.04 -14.89 4.48
N MET A 579 19.06 -14.31 5.16
CA MET A 579 17.66 -14.45 4.77
C MET A 579 16.98 -13.10 4.77
N ILE A 580 16.24 -12.82 3.71
CA ILE A 580 15.26 -11.74 3.67
C ILE A 580 13.88 -12.39 3.60
N VAL A 581 12.93 -11.89 4.37
CA VAL A 581 11.57 -12.41 4.42
C VAL A 581 10.59 -11.27 4.13
N GLY A 582 9.79 -11.43 3.08
CA GLY A 582 8.67 -10.53 2.79
C GLY A 582 7.54 -10.72 3.80
N SER A 583 6.75 -9.66 4.04
CA SER A 583 5.73 -9.65 5.08
C SER A 583 4.42 -8.98 4.64
N GLU A 584 3.34 -9.26 5.36
CA GLU A 584 2.02 -8.66 5.15
C GLU A 584 2.04 -7.13 5.24
N SER A 585 2.84 -6.57 6.16
CA SER A 585 2.96 -5.12 6.36
C SER A 585 3.56 -4.37 5.16
N GLY A 586 4.20 -5.12 4.26
CA GLY A 586 4.92 -4.62 3.10
C GLY A 586 6.40 -4.36 3.33
N TYR A 587 6.88 -4.45 4.58
CA TYR A 587 8.30 -4.33 4.89
C TYR A 587 9.04 -5.67 4.71
N LEU A 588 10.32 -5.57 4.35
CA LEU A 588 11.25 -6.69 4.31
C LEU A 588 11.95 -6.88 5.66
N TRP A 589 12.11 -8.14 6.10
CA TRP A 589 12.79 -8.51 7.34
C TRP A 589 14.08 -9.24 7.03
N LYS A 590 15.22 -8.74 7.51
CA LYS A 590 16.54 -9.35 7.26
C LYS A 590 17.05 -10.09 8.49
N PHE A 591 17.55 -11.30 8.29
CA PHE A 591 18.11 -12.17 9.31
C PHE A 591 19.51 -12.66 8.93
N ASP A 592 20.36 -12.88 9.94
CA ASP A 592 21.66 -13.52 9.83
C ASP A 592 21.88 -14.55 10.96
N ASN A 593 23.13 -15.01 11.14
CA ASN A 593 23.50 -16.07 12.10
C ASN A 593 22.77 -17.40 11.81
N ILE A 594 22.82 -17.84 10.54
CA ILE A 594 22.13 -19.04 10.04
C ILE A 594 23.08 -20.25 10.04
N ASP A 595 24.26 -20.12 9.44
CA ASP A 595 25.23 -21.22 9.32
C ASP A 595 25.65 -21.75 10.71
N GLY A 596 25.60 -23.07 10.90
CA GLY A 596 25.90 -23.70 12.19
C GLY A 596 24.86 -23.47 13.30
N ASN A 597 23.74 -22.83 12.98
CA ASN A 597 22.69 -22.45 13.94
C ASN A 597 21.27 -22.86 13.47
N LEU A 598 21.16 -23.87 12.60
CA LEU A 598 19.88 -24.29 11.99
C LEU A 598 18.81 -24.74 13.01
N ALA A 599 19.22 -25.17 14.21
CA ALA A 599 18.31 -25.56 15.30
C ALA A 599 18.07 -24.42 16.32
N GLY A 600 18.70 -23.27 16.16
CA GLY A 600 18.64 -22.15 17.10
C GLY A 600 17.76 -21.00 16.61
N THR A 601 18.02 -19.82 17.17
CA THR A 601 17.34 -18.56 16.82
C THR A 601 18.27 -17.72 15.97
N PHE A 602 17.77 -17.22 14.84
CA PHE A 602 18.49 -16.31 13.97
C PHE A 602 18.48 -14.91 14.55
N ASN A 603 19.46 -14.12 14.17
CA ASN A 603 19.53 -12.74 14.61
C ASN A 603 18.76 -11.87 13.62
N LEU A 604 17.75 -11.14 14.12
CA LEU A 604 17.02 -10.13 13.35
C LEU A 604 17.93 -8.92 13.15
N VAL A 605 18.33 -8.67 11.91
CA VAL A 605 19.16 -7.53 11.53
C VAL A 605 18.30 -6.28 11.42
N ASP A 606 17.15 -6.37 10.74
CA ASP A 606 16.22 -5.27 10.53
C ASP A 606 14.81 -5.80 10.20
N SER A 607 13.76 -5.20 10.76
CA SER A 607 12.34 -5.52 10.48
C SER A 607 11.72 -4.59 9.43
N THR A 608 12.45 -3.56 9.02
CA THR A 608 12.09 -2.58 7.98
C THR A 608 13.28 -2.40 7.06
N TYR A 609 13.85 -3.51 6.57
CA TYR A 609 15.14 -3.53 5.89
C TYR A 609 15.22 -2.47 4.77
N LEU A 610 16.13 -1.50 4.97
CA LEU A 610 16.35 -0.32 4.12
C LEU A 610 15.12 0.59 3.91
N GLY A 611 14.08 0.43 4.72
CA GLY A 611 12.79 1.13 4.56
C GLY A 611 12.02 0.71 3.32
N LEU A 612 12.43 -0.37 2.62
CA LEU A 612 11.74 -0.83 1.41
C LEU A 612 10.33 -1.31 1.75
N ARG A 613 9.35 -0.69 1.10
CA ARG A 613 7.93 -1.01 1.22
C ARG A 613 7.20 -0.74 -0.11
N GLU A 614 6.95 -1.80 -0.88
CA GLU A 614 6.35 -1.72 -2.23
C GLU A 614 4.86 -2.09 -2.29
N GLY A 615 4.21 -2.21 -1.12
CA GLY A 615 2.83 -2.65 -0.98
C GLY A 615 2.71 -3.82 0.00
N SER A 616 1.48 -4.16 0.40
CA SER A 616 1.22 -5.26 1.35
C SER A 616 1.61 -6.62 0.77
N ARG A 617 1.84 -7.60 1.66
CA ARG A 617 2.22 -8.99 1.32
C ARG A 617 3.34 -9.07 0.30
N THR A 618 4.46 -8.43 0.61
CA THR A 618 5.61 -8.41 -0.29
C THR A 618 6.16 -9.82 -0.48
N TYR A 619 6.40 -10.18 -1.74
CA TYR A 619 7.13 -11.36 -2.14
C TYR A 619 8.43 -10.90 -2.81
N LEU A 620 9.49 -11.69 -2.68
CA LEU A 620 10.78 -11.31 -3.26
C LEU A 620 11.50 -12.50 -3.86
N ASN A 621 12.33 -12.19 -4.85
CA ASN A 621 13.37 -13.07 -5.33
C ASN A 621 14.58 -12.21 -5.73
N GLY A 622 15.77 -12.80 -5.67
CA GLY A 622 16.99 -12.12 -6.04
C GLY A 622 17.91 -12.97 -6.90
N GLY A 623 18.69 -12.28 -7.71
CA GLY A 623 19.77 -12.82 -8.52
C GLY A 623 20.62 -11.66 -9.06
N ASP A 624 21.81 -11.95 -9.55
CA ASP A 624 22.62 -10.97 -10.30
C ASP A 624 22.04 -10.87 -11.72
N LEU A 625 21.27 -9.83 -11.99
CA LEU A 625 20.52 -9.65 -13.25
C LEU A 625 21.34 -8.90 -14.30
N ASN A 626 22.35 -8.13 -13.87
CA ASN A 626 23.20 -7.29 -14.72
C ASN A 626 24.70 -7.73 -14.73
N ASN A 627 25.02 -8.87 -14.13
CA ASN A 627 26.36 -9.44 -14.01
C ASN A 627 27.39 -8.48 -13.39
N ASP A 628 26.98 -7.62 -12.46
CA ASP A 628 27.88 -6.72 -11.72
C ASP A 628 28.47 -7.36 -10.45
N GLY A 629 28.05 -8.59 -10.14
CA GLY A 629 28.49 -9.36 -8.99
C GLY A 629 27.76 -9.02 -7.69
N LEU A 630 26.74 -8.15 -7.75
CA LEU A 630 25.83 -7.85 -6.64
C LEU A 630 24.51 -8.58 -6.82
N MET A 631 23.79 -8.75 -5.71
CA MET A 631 22.43 -9.26 -5.74
C MET A 631 21.51 -8.14 -6.19
N ASP A 632 20.62 -8.43 -7.15
CA ASP A 632 19.47 -7.59 -7.49
C ASP A 632 18.20 -8.20 -6.92
N LEU A 633 17.15 -7.39 -6.73
CA LEU A 633 15.87 -7.84 -6.19
C LEU A 633 14.72 -7.46 -7.09
N ALA A 634 13.83 -8.44 -7.33
CA ALA A 634 12.47 -8.18 -7.77
C ALA A 634 11.53 -8.32 -6.57
N LEU A 635 10.74 -7.27 -6.32
CA LEU A 635 9.71 -7.25 -5.28
C LEU A 635 8.34 -7.27 -5.93
N GLY A 636 7.55 -8.29 -5.63
CA GLY A 636 6.13 -8.32 -5.94
C GLY A 636 5.31 -7.97 -4.71
N ASN A 637 4.06 -7.55 -4.92
CA ASN A 637 3.18 -7.13 -3.84
C ASN A 637 1.71 -7.46 -4.16
N TYR A 638 0.81 -7.25 -3.19
CA TYR A 638 -0.59 -7.65 -3.35
C TYR A 638 -1.37 -6.83 -4.39
N SER A 639 -0.90 -5.63 -4.75
CA SER A 639 -1.44 -4.82 -5.86
C SER A 639 -1.13 -5.38 -7.26
N GLY A 640 -0.37 -6.47 -7.38
CA GLY A 640 -0.31 -7.22 -8.63
C GLY A 640 0.85 -6.92 -9.57
N GLY A 641 1.73 -5.99 -9.21
CA GLY A 641 2.90 -5.68 -10.04
C GLY A 641 4.22 -5.89 -9.33
N VAL A 642 5.29 -5.66 -10.10
CA VAL A 642 6.68 -5.89 -9.69
C VAL A 642 7.43 -4.58 -9.64
N SER A 643 8.36 -4.44 -8.70
CA SER A 643 9.36 -3.37 -8.64
C SER A 643 10.76 -3.97 -8.61
N LEU A 644 11.71 -3.31 -9.28
CA LEU A 644 13.07 -3.83 -9.47
C LEU A 644 14.07 -2.95 -8.73
N PHE A 645 15.09 -3.59 -8.14
CA PHE A 645 16.17 -2.93 -7.44
C PHE A 645 17.50 -3.56 -7.82
N TYR A 646 18.48 -2.73 -8.17
CA TYR A 646 19.85 -3.21 -8.31
C TYR A 646 20.61 -3.14 -7.00
N GLY A 647 21.51 -4.10 -6.81
CA GLY A 647 22.49 -4.03 -5.73
C GLY A 647 23.39 -2.80 -5.90
N ASP A 648 23.70 -2.12 -4.79
CA ASP A 648 24.61 -0.98 -4.79
C ASP A 648 25.62 -1.10 -3.65
N ASN A 649 26.89 -0.91 -3.96
CA ASN A 649 27.96 -0.86 -2.96
C ASN A 649 28.01 0.48 -2.22
N ASN A 650 27.36 1.50 -2.76
CA ASN A 650 27.22 2.78 -2.09
C ASN A 650 26.09 2.65 -1.08
N VAL A 651 26.44 2.71 0.21
CA VAL A 651 25.46 3.07 1.24
C VAL A 651 25.08 4.52 0.97
N SER A 652 24.07 4.73 0.12
CA SER A 652 23.35 5.98 0.18
C SER A 652 22.73 5.99 1.56
N THR A 653 23.18 6.89 2.43
CA THR A 653 22.29 7.43 3.44
C THR A 653 21.22 8.12 2.61
N GLY A 654 20.20 7.36 2.18
CA GLY A 654 18.97 7.97 1.69
C GLY A 654 18.65 9.04 2.71
N SER A 655 18.46 10.28 2.25
CA SER A 655 17.94 11.32 3.13
C SER A 655 16.68 10.71 3.72
N LEU A 656 16.79 10.24 4.96
CA LEU A 656 15.65 10.05 5.83
C LEU A 656 15.12 11.47 5.95
N VAL A 657 14.20 11.83 5.05
CA VAL A 657 13.16 12.79 5.40
C VAL A 657 12.67 12.28 6.73
N ALA A 658 12.86 13.11 7.76
CA ALA A 658 12.60 12.74 9.13
C ALA A 658 11.26 12.02 9.16
N ALA A 659 11.28 10.70 9.43
CA ALA A 659 10.06 9.96 9.69
C ALA A 659 9.32 10.78 10.72
N ASP A 660 8.06 11.10 10.43
CA ASP A 660 7.20 11.93 11.26
C ASP A 660 7.28 11.41 12.69
N ASP A 661 8.08 12.11 13.49
CA ASP A 661 8.59 11.56 14.72
C ASP A 661 7.53 11.84 15.77
N ALA A 662 6.54 10.96 15.89
CA ALA A 662 5.73 10.83 17.09
C ALA A 662 6.58 10.34 18.30
N GLY A 663 7.86 10.66 18.32
CA GLY A 663 8.79 10.44 19.41
C GLY A 663 8.84 11.63 20.37
N PHE A 664 9.23 11.29 21.59
CA PHE A 664 9.25 12.19 22.73
C PHE A 664 10.16 13.42 22.55
N GLU A 665 9.86 14.49 23.27
CA GLU A 665 10.62 15.72 23.30
C GLU A 665 11.50 15.78 24.56
N LEU A 666 12.65 16.45 24.43
CA LEU A 666 13.56 16.75 25.54
C LEU A 666 13.78 18.26 25.64
N TYR A 667 13.37 18.88 26.75
CA TYR A 667 13.62 20.29 26.98
C TYR A 667 13.81 20.65 28.47
N PRO A 668 14.67 21.63 28.82
CA PRO A 668 15.61 22.29 27.92
C PRO A 668 16.74 21.34 27.49
N ASN A 669 17.21 21.50 26.26
CA ASN A 669 18.36 20.79 25.72
C ASN A 669 19.20 21.79 24.91
N PRO A 670 20.36 22.26 25.41
CA PRO A 670 21.15 21.67 26.49
C PRO A 670 20.54 21.79 27.91
N ALA A 671 20.69 20.73 28.70
CA ALA A 671 20.24 20.64 30.09
C ALA A 671 21.38 20.92 31.08
N SER A 672 21.03 21.30 32.31
CA SER A 672 22.00 21.54 33.39
C SER A 672 21.77 20.65 34.62
N ALA A 673 20.63 20.82 35.31
CA ALA A 673 20.28 20.01 36.49
C ALA A 673 19.20 18.96 36.18
N SER A 674 18.32 19.24 35.22
CA SER A 674 17.23 18.36 34.84
C SER A 674 16.81 18.58 33.39
N VAL A 675 16.13 17.59 32.81
CA VAL A 675 15.46 17.70 31.51
C VAL A 675 14.04 17.16 31.61
N THR A 676 13.08 17.83 30.98
CA THR A 676 11.72 17.34 30.81
C THR A 676 11.66 16.43 29.60
N VAL A 677 11.05 15.26 29.79
CA VAL A 677 10.73 14.26 28.78
C VAL A 677 9.22 14.34 28.55
N ASN A 678 8.79 14.78 27.37
CA ASN A 678 7.37 14.85 26.99
C ASN A 678 7.10 13.79 25.92
N ILE A 679 6.15 12.89 26.12
CA ILE A 679 5.81 11.81 25.18
C ILE A 679 4.41 12.09 24.61
N PRO A 680 4.28 12.74 23.44
CA PRO A 680 2.99 12.90 22.78
C PRO A 680 2.32 11.53 22.55
N GLY A 681 1.00 11.43 22.75
CA GLY A 681 0.27 10.15 22.57
C GLY A 681 0.43 9.12 23.72
N PHE A 682 0.93 9.53 24.89
CA PHE A 682 1.09 8.65 26.06
C PHE A 682 -0.21 7.90 26.45
N SER A 683 -0.10 6.58 26.64
CA SER A 683 -1.16 5.71 27.17
C SER A 683 -0.72 5.02 28.46
N VAL A 684 -1.54 5.12 29.51
CA VAL A 684 -1.30 4.51 30.84
C VAL A 684 -1.26 2.97 30.82
N PHE A 685 -1.66 2.35 29.71
CA PHE A 685 -1.69 0.89 29.55
C PHE A 685 -0.44 0.32 28.85
N SER A 686 0.52 1.16 28.47
CA SER A 686 1.77 0.72 27.82
C SER A 686 2.91 0.62 28.84
N ASP A 687 3.77 -0.40 28.70
CA ASP A 687 5.03 -0.45 29.45
C ASP A 687 6.03 0.48 28.75
N ILE A 688 6.25 1.65 29.35
CA ILE A 688 7.13 2.68 28.81
C ILE A 688 8.37 2.80 29.67
N ARG A 689 9.54 2.67 29.06
CA ARG A 689 10.84 2.83 29.73
C ARG A 689 11.64 3.95 29.09
N LEU A 690 12.16 4.85 29.92
CA LEU A 690 13.20 5.79 29.53
C LEU A 690 14.57 5.18 29.82
N VAL A 691 15.44 5.14 28.82
CA VAL A 691 16.81 4.64 28.90
C VAL A 691 17.77 5.75 28.47
N MET A 692 18.94 5.86 29.10
CA MET A 692 19.98 6.80 28.69
C MET A 692 21.30 6.07 28.47
N TYR A 693 21.98 6.40 27.38
CA TYR A 693 23.30 5.90 27.02
C TYR A 693 24.31 7.04 27.00
N ASN A 694 25.54 6.78 27.45
CA ASN A 694 26.65 7.72 27.28
C ASN A 694 27.21 7.66 25.84
N ALA A 695 28.17 8.53 25.52
CA ALA A 695 28.76 8.63 24.19
C ALA A 695 29.48 7.37 23.67
N VAL A 696 29.76 6.38 24.54
CA VAL A 696 30.36 5.09 24.14
C VAL A 696 29.33 3.95 24.08
N GLY A 697 28.03 4.27 24.14
CA GLY A 697 26.94 3.30 24.05
C GLY A 697 26.65 2.54 25.34
N GLN A 698 27.29 2.87 26.45
CA GLN A 698 27.01 2.25 27.74
C GLN A 698 25.71 2.83 28.33
N GLN A 699 24.79 1.96 28.72
CA GLN A 699 23.57 2.35 29.43
C GLN A 699 23.94 2.90 30.81
N VAL A 700 23.52 4.13 31.10
CA VAL A 700 23.76 4.85 32.35
C VAL A 700 22.49 5.10 33.17
N LEU A 701 21.31 4.94 32.56
CA LEU A 701 20.00 5.07 33.22
C LEU A 701 18.99 4.13 32.57
N SER A 702 18.08 3.57 33.38
CA SER A 702 16.83 2.97 32.89
C SER A 702 15.74 3.13 33.96
N GLN A 703 14.61 3.74 33.62
CA GLN A 703 13.47 3.93 34.54
C GLN A 703 12.12 3.85 33.80
N PRO A 704 11.04 3.37 34.46
CA PRO A 704 9.70 3.41 33.88
C PRO A 704 9.16 4.85 33.79
N VAL A 705 8.26 5.09 32.83
CA VAL A 705 7.57 6.38 32.64
C VAL A 705 6.07 6.15 32.77
N ASN A 706 5.46 6.77 33.79
CA ASN A 706 4.05 6.55 34.15
C ASN A 706 3.14 7.74 33.81
N MET A 707 3.66 8.76 33.15
CA MET A 707 2.92 9.97 32.79
C MET A 707 3.49 10.61 31.53
N GLN A 708 2.64 11.32 30.79
CA GLN A 708 2.99 11.98 29.53
C GLN A 708 4.22 12.89 29.63
N ARG A 709 4.36 13.62 30.75
CA ARG A 709 5.51 14.49 31.03
C ARG A 709 6.22 14.04 32.29
N THR A 710 7.47 13.61 32.16
CA THR A 710 8.32 13.30 33.33
C THR A 710 9.55 14.20 33.35
N THR A 711 10.07 14.50 34.53
CA THR A 711 11.31 15.26 34.68
C THR A 711 12.42 14.33 35.12
N LEU A 712 13.50 14.29 34.34
CA LEU A 712 14.68 13.52 34.66
C LEU A 712 15.69 14.41 35.41
N ASN A 713 16.10 13.98 36.59
CA ASN A 713 17.20 14.60 37.34
C ASN A 713 18.55 14.11 36.76
N LEU A 714 19.43 15.05 36.44
CA LEU A 714 20.74 14.81 35.84
C LEU A 714 21.91 15.04 36.83
N ASP A 715 21.61 15.32 38.11
CA ASP A 715 22.62 15.42 39.16
C ASP A 715 23.37 14.09 39.32
N GLY A 716 24.67 14.11 39.07
CA GLY A 716 25.55 12.94 39.14
C GLY A 716 26.01 12.38 37.78
N PHE A 717 25.45 12.86 36.67
CA PHE A 717 25.96 12.56 35.32
C PHE A 717 27.07 13.55 34.91
N ALA A 718 28.07 13.08 34.16
CA ALA A 718 29.19 13.91 33.70
C ALA A 718 28.77 14.82 32.53
N LYS A 719 29.45 15.96 32.34
CA LYS A 719 29.22 16.81 31.17
C LYS A 719 29.48 16.03 29.89
N GLY A 720 28.59 16.16 28.91
CA GLY A 720 28.75 15.45 27.64
C GLY A 720 27.46 15.24 26.87
N MET A 721 27.58 14.43 25.84
CA MET A 721 26.47 14.01 25.01
C MET A 721 25.96 12.64 25.47
N TYR A 722 24.65 12.54 25.60
CA TYR A 722 23.92 11.33 25.91
C TYR A 722 22.88 11.05 24.82
N ILE A 723 22.55 9.78 24.63
CA ILE A 723 21.42 9.35 23.81
C ILE A 723 20.33 8.87 24.77
N CYS A 724 19.22 9.59 24.85
CA CYS A 724 18.02 9.15 25.54
C CYS A 724 17.19 8.31 24.58
N ALA A 725 16.58 7.24 25.07
CA ALA A 725 15.65 6.41 24.34
C ALA A 725 14.37 6.25 25.16
N VAL A 726 13.21 6.36 24.51
CA VAL A 726 11.94 5.90 25.09
C VAL A 726 11.57 4.61 24.39
N GLU A 727 11.41 3.56 25.18
CA GLU A 727 11.00 2.22 24.75
C GLU A 727 9.53 2.03 25.09
N ILE A 728 8.70 1.79 24.08
CA ILE A 728 7.25 1.54 24.22
C ILE A 728 6.99 0.18 23.58
N ASN A 729 6.62 -0.82 24.39
CA ASN A 729 6.27 -2.17 23.92
C ASN A 729 7.34 -2.77 22.96
N GLY A 730 8.62 -2.54 23.25
CA GLY A 730 9.77 -3.05 22.47
C GLY A 730 10.25 -2.17 21.30
N LYS A 731 9.51 -1.12 20.91
CA LYS A 731 9.97 -0.11 19.93
C LYS A 731 10.73 1.00 20.65
N LYS A 732 11.84 1.48 20.07
CA LYS A 732 12.66 2.56 20.64
C LYS A 732 12.65 3.80 19.76
N SER A 733 12.33 4.95 20.36
CA SER A 733 12.61 6.27 19.79
C SER A 733 13.78 6.90 20.53
N HIS A 734 14.61 7.69 19.84
CA HIS A 734 15.85 8.24 20.39
C HIS A 734 15.92 9.76 20.28
N ARG A 735 16.48 10.42 21.30
CA ARG A 735 16.80 11.85 21.31
C ARG A 735 18.17 12.10 21.89
N LYS A 736 18.92 13.00 21.25
CA LYS A 736 20.19 13.50 21.78
C LYS A 736 19.93 14.43 22.96
N LEU A 737 20.67 14.26 24.05
CA LEU A 737 20.70 15.14 25.21
C LEU A 737 22.12 15.69 25.41
N ILE A 738 22.25 17.00 25.55
CA ILE A 738 23.52 17.68 25.85
C ILE A 738 23.48 18.16 27.31
N LEU A 739 24.40 17.69 28.14
CA LEU A 739 24.56 18.13 29.53
C LEU A 739 25.76 19.09 29.64
N GLN A 740 25.51 20.36 29.99
CA GLN A 740 26.51 21.44 29.91
C GLN A 740 27.06 21.93 31.26
N ARG A 741 26.54 21.42 32.38
CA ARG A 741 26.77 22.02 33.70
C ARG A 741 28.22 22.00 34.16
#